data_AF-G0U7S2-F1
#
_entry.id   AF-G0U7S2-F1
#
_cell.length_a   1.000
_cell.length_b   1.000
_cell.length_c   1.000
_cell.angle_alpha   90.00
_cell.angle_beta   90.00
_cell.angle_gamma   90.00
#
_symmetry.space_group_name_H-M   'P 1'
#
loop_
_entity.id
_entity.type
_entity.pdbx_description
1 polymer ?
#
loop_
_entity_poly.entity_id
_entity_poly.type
_entity_poly.pdbx_seq_one_letter_code
_entity_poly.pdbx_strand_id
1 'polypeptide(L)'
;MSFAIVGPADTAVTAADAENAAVSRLNTLFRRSGLYLSTASMQLHVIPETVYRVSAADVATLAENARVLTTNKDVNCDFGALSGVLWGQVRDMEFGVDAYFHLLDDERDAPRKKAASQRLSMQLTVLAQALHTLRHFEHPFARPEVRDSVNIVRKDVEVLVRLASKLARILDDVVKNIKDSDVGLFRSCEAALSFTELFASAVASRSALDVQPLISLFNSDIIWQLSGVGVLSVESYCGALCSLIRVLFARGNEFYGVERVATQLLLHRLARRPPFNAETFAYTSTRTLAANPRYGILRYMSIVKRSVESLLLSSEAYAAQLRHGCTKAVEKMNEKKNPLSFYQILVLAALQGMPRVDFTEDAPLVQRAVTTQLCTNDQIIEPDFLRILMAHGYMIPKKEHVSPDHASVISLLNSLAVCIVQIPLIQSGEMSRLSHLLLRPPVQAVPLVRLVVAVSDGDAAVMRDVLRKVREMLEIIYLTCFSFHERAQLPKKIPHRPWHFLACAAELLFEFFRRDTFVLETDPTLALECMSRIYAVRALYTSVENNKTEQEKKSILVFLRSIGRRLLFVSRNMLSTEINVFFTDVILPCVSKKNMERRNRQHYALVEAYVRSFASAAVALVLSDENMLRHWVDTALVCIKNPLSDSLAVVGLDFLCSAFLSKRAIAPLFVPTYVTLVCPVSSPARYGEPPLFLARHFARTVRNCCQALEQCDERALSESIRAPNSTLNKIVSEISLGAHGAGSLDSIRPVSSVLLIVSALFDKVCILLGHTAAITTAARQERLAYFQVYYSALINLLQCCTSTVLHRVCASVETVLLDHLRGVPSVQAQWYKHIENVVDCVQGIGKPSVAEWFVMLGKKMTESAPQAKL
;
A
#
# COMPACT_ATOMS: atom_id res chain seq x y z
N MET A 1 -10.27 -4.33 -29.36
CA MET A 1 -10.30 -2.87 -29.17
C MET A 1 -11.06 -2.62 -27.87
N SER A 2 -10.41 -2.03 -26.87
CA SER A 2 -10.92 -1.85 -25.51
C SER A 2 -11.37 -0.41 -25.29
N PHE A 3 -12.59 -0.19 -24.79
CA PHE A 3 -12.99 1.09 -24.22
C PHE A 3 -12.28 1.26 -22.87
N ALA A 4 -11.15 1.98 -22.86
CA ALA A 4 -10.46 2.36 -21.63
C ALA A 4 -11.03 3.70 -21.16
N ILE A 5 -11.87 3.68 -20.12
CA ILE A 5 -12.26 4.89 -19.39
C ILE A 5 -11.07 5.24 -18.49
N VAL A 6 -10.26 6.21 -18.93
CA VAL A 6 -9.11 6.73 -18.18
C VAL A 6 -9.59 7.67 -17.07
N GLY A 7 -9.32 7.32 -15.81
CA GLY A 7 -9.51 8.18 -14.65
C GLY A 7 -8.38 9.22 -14.49
N PRO A 8 -8.58 10.30 -13.72
CA PRO A 8 -7.64 11.41 -13.64
C PRO A 8 -6.51 11.20 -12.59
N ALA A 9 -5.42 11.95 -12.79
CA ALA A 9 -4.18 12.10 -11.98
C ALA A 9 -3.11 11.02 -12.22
N ASP A 10 -1.82 11.29 -12.44
CA ASP A 10 -0.98 12.50 -12.34
C ASP A 10 0.13 12.37 -13.39
N THR A 11 0.48 13.48 -14.06
CA THR A 11 1.79 13.79 -14.69
C THR A 11 1.60 14.95 -15.68
N ALA A 12 1.64 16.19 -15.19
CA ALA A 12 1.38 17.37 -16.02
C ALA A 12 2.30 17.49 -17.26
N VAL A 13 3.51 16.93 -17.21
CA VAL A 13 4.47 16.97 -18.33
C VAL A 13 4.16 15.90 -19.40
N THR A 14 3.89 14.65 -19.03
CA THR A 14 3.52 13.60 -20.01
C THR A 14 2.07 13.74 -20.48
N ALA A 15 1.21 14.39 -19.71
CA ALA A 15 -0.14 14.75 -20.13
C ALA A 15 -0.14 15.83 -21.22
N ALA A 16 0.74 16.84 -21.11
CA ALA A 16 0.88 17.88 -22.13
C ALA A 16 1.39 17.31 -23.46
N ASP A 17 2.38 16.42 -23.43
CA ASP A 17 2.89 15.75 -24.63
C ASP A 17 1.84 14.83 -25.28
N ALA A 18 1.06 14.10 -24.46
CA ALA A 18 -0.02 13.26 -24.94
C ALA A 18 -1.19 14.07 -25.54
N GLU A 19 -1.52 15.21 -24.94
CA GLU A 19 -2.55 16.12 -25.44
C GLU A 19 -2.14 16.77 -26.76
N ASN A 20 -0.89 17.25 -26.88
CA ASN A 20 -0.35 17.78 -28.14
C ASN A 20 -0.33 16.72 -29.25
N ALA A 21 0.01 15.47 -28.93
CA ALA A 21 -0.06 14.36 -29.87
C ALA A 21 -1.50 14.06 -30.31
N ALA A 22 -2.47 14.12 -29.39
CA ALA A 22 -3.89 13.95 -29.69
C ALA A 22 -4.42 15.08 -30.61
N VAL A 23 -4.07 16.34 -30.33
CA VAL A 23 -4.42 17.50 -31.17
C VAL A 23 -3.87 17.35 -32.59
N SER A 24 -2.59 16.96 -32.71
CA SER A 24 -1.96 16.72 -34.03
C SER A 24 -2.67 15.62 -34.83
N ARG A 25 -3.02 14.50 -34.17
CA ARG A 25 -3.79 13.41 -34.78
C ARG A 25 -5.17 13.85 -35.26
N LEU A 26 -5.91 14.58 -34.41
CA LEU A 26 -7.23 15.11 -34.74
C LEU A 26 -7.19 16.08 -35.93
N ASN A 27 -6.27 17.06 -35.90
CA ASN A 27 -6.12 18.02 -36.99
C ASN A 27 -5.69 17.35 -38.31
N THR A 28 -4.84 16.33 -38.24
CA THR A 28 -4.46 15.54 -39.43
C THR A 28 -5.66 14.78 -40.01
N LEU A 29 -6.48 14.18 -39.14
CA LEU A 29 -7.73 13.53 -39.53
C LEU A 29 -8.66 14.54 -40.20
N PHE A 30 -8.91 15.70 -39.60
CA PHE A 30 -9.82 16.71 -40.17
C PHE A 30 -9.32 17.27 -41.49
N ARG A 31 -8.01 17.46 -41.67
CA ARG A 31 -7.43 17.87 -42.98
C ARG A 31 -7.67 16.82 -44.05
N ARG A 32 -7.47 15.53 -43.73
CA ARG A 32 -7.75 14.43 -44.65
C ARG A 32 -9.25 14.30 -44.95
N SER A 33 -10.10 14.56 -43.96
CA SER A 33 -11.56 14.43 -44.06
C SER A 33 -12.26 15.63 -44.70
N GLY A 34 -11.56 16.72 -44.97
CA GLY A 34 -12.16 17.97 -45.46
C GLY A 34 -12.98 18.71 -44.39
N LEU A 35 -12.84 18.34 -43.11
CA LEU A 35 -13.56 18.94 -41.98
C LEU A 35 -12.70 19.98 -41.22
N TYR A 36 -11.50 20.29 -41.72
CA TYR A 36 -10.60 21.26 -41.11
C TYR A 36 -11.06 22.69 -41.43
N LEU A 37 -11.14 23.55 -40.41
CA LEU A 37 -11.46 24.97 -40.58
C LEU A 37 -10.37 25.66 -41.44
N SER A 38 -10.65 25.85 -42.73
CA SER A 38 -9.88 26.71 -43.62
C SER A 38 -10.50 28.10 -43.59
N THR A 39 -9.73 29.12 -43.17
CA THR A 39 -10.15 30.53 -43.11
C THR A 39 -10.31 31.20 -44.48
N ALA A 40 -10.46 30.43 -45.56
CA ALA A 40 -10.69 30.95 -46.90
C ALA A 40 -12.06 30.52 -47.44
N SER A 41 -13.00 31.47 -47.42
CA SER A 41 -14.32 31.47 -48.07
C SER A 41 -15.52 31.04 -47.22
N MET A 42 -16.25 32.04 -46.72
CA MET A 42 -17.66 31.93 -46.32
C MET A 42 -18.63 31.72 -47.52
N GLN A 43 -18.15 31.40 -48.73
CA GLN A 43 -18.99 31.33 -49.94
C GLN A 43 -18.73 30.13 -50.87
N LEU A 44 -17.92 29.14 -50.51
CA LEU A 44 -17.73 27.95 -51.35
C LEU A 44 -18.39 26.74 -50.71
N HIS A 45 -19.54 26.37 -51.30
CA HIS A 45 -20.09 25.02 -51.27
C HIS A 45 -18.97 23.99 -51.18
N VAL A 46 -18.99 23.19 -50.12
CA VAL A 46 -18.24 21.94 -50.05
C VAL A 46 -18.56 21.16 -51.33
N ILE A 47 -17.59 21.07 -52.23
CA ILE A 47 -17.72 20.28 -53.46
C ILE A 47 -17.88 18.84 -53.00
N PRO A 48 -19.00 18.14 -53.31
CA PRO A 48 -19.31 16.80 -52.80
C PRO A 48 -18.19 15.77 -53.03
N GLU A 49 -17.36 16.01 -54.06
CA GLU A 49 -16.28 15.13 -54.52
C GLU A 49 -15.02 15.17 -53.63
N THR A 50 -14.91 16.13 -52.68
CA THR A 50 -13.75 16.27 -51.78
C THR A 50 -14.00 15.81 -50.34
N VAL A 51 -15.24 15.43 -50.00
CA VAL A 51 -15.58 14.93 -48.66
C VAL A 51 -15.16 13.47 -48.55
N TYR A 52 -13.99 13.21 -47.97
CA TYR A 52 -13.60 11.86 -47.60
C TYR A 52 -14.58 11.33 -46.54
N ARG A 53 -15.28 10.25 -46.88
CA ARG A 53 -16.23 9.58 -45.98
C ARG A 53 -15.50 9.16 -44.71
N VAL A 54 -15.86 9.78 -43.58
CA VAL A 54 -15.32 9.43 -42.24
C VAL A 54 -15.52 7.93 -42.03
N SER A 55 -14.40 7.20 -41.96
CA SER A 55 -14.42 5.73 -41.83
C SER A 55 -14.69 5.31 -40.39
N ALA A 56 -15.00 4.02 -40.17
CA ALA A 56 -15.15 3.47 -38.83
C ALA A 56 -13.89 3.68 -37.95
N ALA A 57 -12.71 3.64 -38.55
CA ALA A 57 -11.44 3.90 -37.86
C ALA A 57 -11.27 5.38 -37.48
N ASP A 58 -11.77 6.30 -38.32
CA ASP A 58 -11.79 7.72 -38.02
C ASP A 58 -12.74 8.02 -36.86
N VAL A 59 -13.96 7.44 -36.86
CA VAL A 59 -14.92 7.57 -35.74
C VAL A 59 -14.34 7.01 -34.43
N ALA A 60 -13.63 5.90 -34.48
CA ALA A 60 -12.93 5.35 -33.32
C ALA A 60 -11.87 6.33 -32.78
N THR A 61 -11.10 6.96 -33.67
CA THR A 61 -10.08 7.96 -33.32
C THR A 61 -10.71 9.20 -32.68
N LEU A 62 -11.86 9.65 -33.20
CA LEU A 62 -12.63 10.75 -32.63
C LEU A 62 -13.14 10.41 -31.22
N ALA A 63 -13.68 9.21 -31.03
CA ALA A 63 -14.19 8.76 -29.74
C ALA A 63 -13.07 8.62 -28.68
N GLU A 64 -11.91 8.08 -29.07
CA GLU A 64 -10.73 7.96 -28.18
C GLU A 64 -10.25 9.34 -27.68
N ASN A 65 -10.35 10.37 -28.52
CA ASN A 65 -9.89 11.72 -28.23
C ASN A 65 -11.04 12.71 -27.99
N ALA A 66 -12.26 12.24 -27.68
CA ALA A 66 -13.48 13.06 -27.61
C ALA A 66 -13.38 14.20 -26.58
N ARG A 67 -12.68 13.97 -25.47
CA ARG A 67 -12.44 15.01 -24.46
C ARG A 67 -11.51 16.11 -24.98
N VAL A 68 -10.39 15.75 -25.63
CA VAL A 68 -9.45 16.73 -26.20
C VAL A 68 -10.12 17.50 -27.34
N LEU A 69 -10.85 16.80 -28.21
CA LEU A 69 -11.64 17.38 -29.31
C LEU A 69 -12.56 18.53 -28.86
N THR A 70 -13.23 18.35 -27.71
CA THR A 70 -14.24 19.28 -27.20
C THR A 70 -13.68 20.40 -26.31
N THR A 71 -12.50 20.21 -25.73
CA THR A 71 -11.93 21.14 -24.72
C THR A 71 -10.75 21.95 -25.25
N ASN A 72 -9.91 21.38 -26.11
CA ASN A 72 -8.67 22.02 -26.56
C ASN A 72 -8.94 22.96 -27.76
N LYS A 73 -8.48 24.21 -27.65
CA LYS A 73 -8.73 25.27 -28.65
C LYS A 73 -7.99 25.06 -29.98
N ASP A 74 -6.86 24.34 -29.95
CA ASP A 74 -6.00 24.14 -31.12
C ASP A 74 -6.55 23.08 -32.10
N VAL A 75 -7.67 22.44 -31.74
CA VAL A 75 -8.40 21.54 -32.62
C VAL A 75 -9.30 22.36 -33.54
N ASN A 76 -8.90 22.46 -34.81
CA ASN A 76 -9.56 23.24 -35.84
C ASN A 76 -10.49 22.33 -36.67
N CYS A 77 -11.79 22.39 -36.42
CA CYS A 77 -12.80 21.58 -37.09
C CYS A 77 -14.08 22.39 -37.36
N ASP A 78 -14.72 22.18 -38.50
CA ASP A 78 -16.13 22.53 -38.68
C ASP A 78 -16.99 21.58 -37.85
N PHE A 79 -17.28 21.98 -36.61
CA PHE A 79 -18.06 21.20 -35.67
C PHE A 79 -19.51 21.01 -36.09
N GLY A 80 -20.07 21.85 -36.99
CA GLY A 80 -21.41 21.70 -37.52
C GLY A 80 -21.48 20.60 -38.58
N ALA A 81 -20.50 20.59 -39.49
CA ALA A 81 -20.35 19.50 -40.45
C ALA A 81 -20.04 18.17 -39.74
N LEU A 82 -19.15 18.17 -38.74
CA LEU A 82 -18.82 16.98 -37.96
C LEU A 82 -20.01 16.42 -37.17
N SER A 83 -20.79 17.29 -36.50
CA SER A 83 -22.00 16.85 -35.78
C SER A 83 -23.02 16.25 -36.75
N GLY A 84 -23.20 16.85 -37.92
CA GLY A 84 -24.06 16.32 -39.00
C GLY A 84 -23.62 14.95 -39.50
N VAL A 85 -22.32 14.73 -39.72
CA VAL A 85 -21.77 13.43 -40.14
C VAL A 85 -22.00 12.36 -39.08
N LEU A 86 -21.69 12.66 -37.81
CA LEU A 86 -21.87 11.73 -36.70
C LEU A 86 -23.35 11.40 -36.47
N TRP A 87 -24.24 12.40 -36.56
CA TRP A 87 -25.68 12.20 -36.45
C TRP A 87 -26.24 11.41 -37.64
N GLY A 88 -25.70 11.62 -38.85
CA GLY A 88 -25.99 10.80 -40.02
C GLY A 88 -25.72 9.32 -39.76
N GLN A 89 -24.58 8.98 -39.13
CA GLN A 89 -24.29 7.59 -38.72
C GLN A 89 -25.33 7.06 -37.72
N VAL A 90 -25.80 7.87 -36.76
CA VAL A 90 -26.84 7.47 -35.80
C VAL A 90 -28.17 7.18 -36.51
N ARG A 91 -28.56 8.02 -37.48
CA ARG A 91 -29.83 7.85 -38.22
C ARG A 91 -29.79 6.65 -39.17
N ASP A 92 -28.68 6.44 -39.88
CA ASP A 92 -28.51 5.31 -40.79
C ASP A 92 -28.60 3.95 -40.06
N MET A 93 -28.20 3.94 -38.79
CA MET A 93 -28.27 2.75 -37.93
C MET A 93 -29.70 2.33 -37.60
N GLU A 94 -30.68 3.23 -37.58
CA GLU A 94 -32.08 2.86 -37.38
C GLU A 94 -32.55 1.89 -38.50
N PHE A 95 -32.19 2.20 -39.75
CA PHE A 95 -32.48 1.32 -40.90
C PHE A 95 -31.65 0.04 -40.89
N GLY A 96 -30.39 0.11 -40.45
CA GLY A 96 -29.52 -1.05 -40.32
C GLY A 96 -30.06 -2.09 -39.32
N VAL A 97 -30.66 -1.62 -38.22
CA VAL A 97 -31.31 -2.47 -37.22
C VAL A 97 -32.62 -3.07 -37.75
N ASP A 98 -33.42 -2.30 -38.49
CA ASP A 98 -34.66 -2.82 -39.09
C ASP A 98 -34.36 -3.91 -40.13
N ALA A 99 -33.34 -3.71 -40.96
CA ALA A 99 -32.87 -4.72 -41.91
C ALA A 99 -32.40 -6.00 -41.19
N TYR A 100 -31.78 -5.88 -40.01
CA TYR A 100 -31.39 -7.04 -39.22
C TYR A 100 -32.59 -7.82 -38.68
N PHE A 101 -33.63 -7.15 -38.17
CA PHE A 101 -34.85 -7.83 -37.72
C PHE A 101 -35.55 -8.59 -38.85
N HIS A 102 -35.67 -7.97 -40.04
CA HIS A 102 -36.24 -8.66 -41.21
C HIS A 102 -35.47 -9.92 -41.63
N LEU A 103 -34.15 -9.95 -41.41
CA LEU A 103 -33.31 -11.11 -41.71
C LEU A 103 -33.41 -12.22 -40.64
N LEU A 104 -33.85 -11.90 -39.41
CA LEU A 104 -34.06 -12.88 -38.35
C LEU A 104 -35.36 -13.67 -38.56
N ASP A 105 -36.40 -13.00 -39.08
CA ASP A 105 -37.70 -13.59 -39.39
C ASP A 105 -37.62 -14.66 -40.50
N ASP A 106 -36.56 -14.66 -41.31
CA ASP A 106 -36.33 -15.63 -42.37
C ASP A 106 -35.57 -16.86 -41.82
N GLU A 107 -36.30 -17.94 -41.50
CA GLU A 107 -35.78 -19.11 -40.75
C GLU A 107 -34.77 -19.99 -41.52
N ARG A 108 -34.61 -19.80 -42.83
CA ARG A 108 -34.05 -20.85 -43.71
C ARG A 108 -32.52 -20.84 -43.92
N ASP A 109 -31.74 -19.95 -43.30
CA ASP A 109 -30.33 -19.80 -43.68
C ASP A 109 -29.37 -19.36 -42.54
N ALA A 110 -28.89 -20.32 -41.74
CA ALA A 110 -27.94 -20.11 -40.63
C ALA A 110 -26.63 -19.34 -40.99
N PRO A 111 -25.97 -19.56 -42.15
CA PRO A 111 -24.75 -18.81 -42.50
C PRO A 111 -25.02 -17.33 -42.79
N ARG A 112 -26.19 -16.98 -43.34
CA ARG A 112 -26.60 -15.57 -43.56
C ARG A 112 -26.85 -14.86 -42.24
N LYS A 113 -27.46 -15.52 -41.25
CA LYS A 113 -27.67 -14.98 -39.90
C LYS A 113 -26.35 -14.64 -39.19
N LYS A 114 -25.33 -15.50 -39.32
CA LYS A 114 -24.00 -15.25 -38.75
C LYS A 114 -23.29 -14.05 -39.40
N ALA A 115 -23.35 -13.93 -40.72
CA ALA A 115 -22.78 -12.79 -41.45
C ALA A 115 -23.51 -11.47 -41.11
N ALA A 116 -24.84 -11.52 -40.96
CA ALA A 116 -25.65 -10.37 -40.54
C ALA A 116 -25.29 -9.91 -39.12
N SER A 117 -25.12 -10.84 -38.17
CA SER A 117 -24.70 -10.53 -36.79
C SER A 117 -23.30 -9.89 -36.72
N GLN A 118 -22.36 -10.35 -37.54
CA GLN A 118 -21.02 -9.75 -37.61
C GLN A 118 -21.05 -8.33 -38.19
N ARG A 119 -21.84 -8.12 -39.26
CA ARG A 119 -22.03 -6.79 -39.86
C ARG A 119 -22.69 -5.84 -38.88
N LEU A 120 -23.75 -6.28 -38.20
CA LEU A 120 -24.44 -5.49 -37.18
C LEU A 120 -23.50 -5.15 -36.01
N SER A 121 -22.68 -6.10 -35.54
CA SER A 121 -21.69 -5.86 -34.48
C SER A 121 -20.72 -4.70 -34.80
N MET A 122 -20.17 -4.67 -36.02
CA MET A 122 -19.31 -3.57 -36.47
C MET A 122 -20.06 -2.23 -36.52
N GLN A 123 -21.27 -2.25 -37.08
CA GLN A 123 -22.15 -1.09 -37.18
C GLN A 123 -22.55 -0.51 -35.81
N LEU A 124 -22.88 -1.38 -34.84
CA LEU A 124 -23.18 -1.01 -33.46
C LEU A 124 -21.96 -0.44 -32.72
N THR A 125 -20.75 -0.92 -33.03
CA THR A 125 -19.51 -0.35 -32.49
C THR A 125 -19.31 1.09 -32.97
N VAL A 126 -19.52 1.35 -34.26
CA VAL A 126 -19.44 2.71 -34.82
C VAL A 126 -20.51 3.61 -34.22
N LEU A 127 -21.74 3.11 -34.05
CA LEU A 127 -22.83 3.82 -33.37
C LEU A 127 -22.44 4.22 -31.94
N ALA A 128 -21.92 3.28 -31.16
CA ALA A 128 -21.45 3.51 -29.80
C ALA A 128 -20.39 4.63 -29.73
N GLN A 129 -19.42 4.62 -30.65
CA GLN A 129 -18.36 5.63 -30.73
C GLN A 129 -18.88 7.01 -31.18
N ALA A 130 -19.80 7.05 -32.14
CA ALA A 130 -20.44 8.28 -32.58
C ALA A 130 -21.24 8.93 -31.45
N LEU A 131 -22.08 8.16 -30.75
CA LEU A 131 -22.86 8.62 -29.60
C LEU A 131 -21.97 9.05 -28.43
N HIS A 132 -20.87 8.34 -28.18
CA HIS A 132 -19.88 8.74 -27.18
C HIS A 132 -19.29 10.13 -27.46
N THR A 133 -18.96 10.40 -28.73
CA THR A 133 -18.41 11.68 -29.18
C THR A 133 -19.45 12.79 -29.09
N LEU A 134 -20.66 12.56 -29.62
CA LEU A 134 -21.78 13.51 -29.55
C LEU A 134 -22.16 13.85 -28.10
N ARG A 135 -22.12 12.88 -27.19
CA ARG A 135 -22.32 13.13 -25.75
C ARG A 135 -21.31 14.11 -25.18
N HIS A 136 -20.04 14.05 -25.62
CA HIS A 136 -19.04 15.01 -25.16
C HIS A 136 -19.32 16.42 -25.69
N PHE A 137 -19.94 16.56 -26.86
CA PHE A 137 -20.32 17.86 -27.41
C PHE A 137 -21.39 18.53 -26.53
N GLU A 138 -22.30 17.75 -25.95
CA GLU A 138 -23.35 18.25 -25.04
C GLU A 138 -22.86 18.53 -23.60
N HIS A 139 -21.63 18.15 -23.24
CA HIS A 139 -21.18 18.24 -21.85
C HIS A 139 -20.83 19.69 -21.45
N PRO A 140 -21.08 20.14 -20.20
CA PRO A 140 -20.76 21.49 -19.74
C PRO A 140 -19.31 21.98 -19.91
N PHE A 141 -18.33 21.07 -20.04
CA PHE A 141 -16.92 21.45 -20.24
C PHE A 141 -16.58 21.71 -21.71
N ALA A 142 -17.45 21.35 -22.65
CA ALA A 142 -17.20 21.55 -24.07
C ALA A 142 -17.25 23.05 -24.41
N ARG A 143 -16.40 23.46 -25.36
CA ARG A 143 -16.37 24.84 -25.87
C ARG A 143 -17.77 25.24 -26.38
N PRO A 144 -18.19 26.52 -26.22
CA PRO A 144 -19.50 26.98 -26.70
C PRO A 144 -19.76 26.66 -28.17
N GLU A 145 -18.78 26.93 -29.04
CA GLU A 145 -18.83 26.63 -30.48
C GLU A 145 -19.09 25.15 -30.81
N VAL A 146 -18.68 24.23 -29.94
CA VAL A 146 -18.90 22.79 -30.10
C VAL A 146 -20.28 22.38 -29.57
N ARG A 147 -20.75 23.01 -28.49
CA ARG A 147 -22.09 22.78 -27.95
C ARG A 147 -23.17 23.29 -28.92
N ASP A 148 -22.93 24.47 -29.47
CA ASP A 148 -23.86 25.15 -30.39
C ASP A 148 -23.91 24.47 -31.76
N SER A 149 -22.88 23.70 -32.13
CA SER A 149 -22.84 22.99 -33.41
C SER A 149 -23.76 21.77 -33.49
N VAL A 150 -24.19 21.23 -32.35
CA VAL A 150 -25.12 20.11 -32.32
C VAL A 150 -26.52 20.67 -32.47
N ASN A 151 -27.20 20.35 -33.57
CA ASN A 151 -28.58 20.78 -33.82
C ASN A 151 -29.53 19.58 -33.70
N ILE A 152 -29.99 19.29 -32.48
CA ILE A 152 -30.95 18.21 -32.20
C ILE A 152 -32.33 18.82 -32.10
N VAL A 153 -33.26 18.34 -32.93
CA VAL A 153 -34.68 18.74 -32.90
C VAL A 153 -35.56 17.68 -32.22
N ARG A 154 -36.84 17.99 -32.00
CA ARG A 154 -37.79 17.06 -31.38
C ARG A 154 -37.84 15.68 -32.07
N LYS A 155 -37.81 15.66 -33.41
CA LYS A 155 -37.83 14.41 -34.20
C LYS A 155 -36.59 13.55 -33.96
N ASP A 156 -35.44 14.16 -33.64
CA ASP A 156 -34.21 13.46 -33.32
C ASP A 156 -34.29 12.76 -31.95
N VAL A 157 -34.99 13.35 -30.98
CA VAL A 157 -35.29 12.71 -29.69
C VAL A 157 -36.16 11.46 -29.88
N GLU A 158 -37.15 11.52 -30.77
CA GLU A 158 -37.99 10.36 -31.09
C GLU A 158 -37.17 9.24 -31.76
N VAL A 159 -36.29 9.59 -32.70
CA VAL A 159 -35.35 8.64 -33.32
C VAL A 159 -34.47 7.98 -32.25
N LEU A 160 -33.94 8.76 -31.31
CA LEU A 160 -33.09 8.26 -30.23
C LEU A 160 -33.83 7.27 -29.32
N VAL A 161 -35.06 7.59 -28.91
CA VAL A 161 -35.90 6.72 -28.07
C VAL A 161 -36.28 5.42 -28.80
N ARG A 162 -36.62 5.51 -30.10
CA ARG A 162 -36.89 4.32 -30.93
C ARG A 162 -35.64 3.45 -31.08
N LEU A 163 -34.50 4.06 -31.37
CA LEU A 163 -33.22 3.37 -31.49
C LEU A 163 -32.87 2.64 -30.19
N ALA A 164 -32.97 3.31 -29.03
CA ALA A 164 -32.73 2.69 -27.73
C ALA A 164 -33.66 1.49 -27.49
N SER A 165 -34.94 1.60 -27.86
CA SER A 165 -35.91 0.50 -27.74
C SER A 165 -35.57 -0.69 -28.65
N LYS A 166 -35.10 -0.42 -29.88
CA LYS A 166 -34.65 -1.46 -30.82
C LYS A 166 -33.37 -2.15 -30.33
N LEU A 167 -32.40 -1.38 -29.83
CA LEU A 167 -31.16 -1.90 -29.23
C LEU A 167 -31.45 -2.75 -27.99
N ALA A 168 -32.40 -2.32 -27.15
CA ALA A 168 -32.83 -3.08 -25.99
C ALA A 168 -33.40 -4.45 -26.39
N ARG A 169 -34.23 -4.52 -27.44
CA ARG A 169 -34.74 -5.80 -27.95
C ARG A 169 -33.62 -6.72 -28.43
N ILE A 170 -32.67 -6.20 -29.23
CA ILE A 170 -31.51 -6.99 -29.67
C ILE A 170 -30.74 -7.52 -28.47
N LEU A 171 -30.44 -6.67 -27.49
CA LEU A 171 -29.67 -7.09 -26.32
C LEU A 171 -30.43 -8.12 -25.49
N ASP A 172 -31.74 -7.96 -25.31
CA ASP A 172 -32.60 -8.93 -24.61
C ASP A 172 -32.58 -10.31 -25.31
N ASP A 173 -32.71 -10.33 -26.63
CA ASP A 173 -32.64 -11.56 -27.42
C ASP A 173 -31.26 -12.25 -27.31
N VAL A 174 -30.19 -11.45 -27.32
CA VAL A 174 -28.81 -11.95 -27.12
C VAL A 174 -28.61 -12.47 -25.70
N VAL A 175 -29.13 -11.80 -24.68
CA VAL A 175 -29.02 -12.24 -23.27
C VAL A 175 -29.80 -13.53 -23.02
N LYS A 176 -31.00 -13.67 -23.61
CA LYS A 176 -31.79 -14.91 -23.53
C LYS A 176 -31.10 -16.08 -24.22
N ASN A 177 -30.37 -15.83 -25.30
CA ASN A 177 -29.64 -16.84 -26.09
C ASN A 177 -28.11 -16.78 -25.90
N ILE A 178 -27.64 -16.43 -24.70
CA ILE A 178 -26.24 -16.04 -24.48
C ILE A 178 -25.21 -17.13 -24.85
N LYS A 179 -25.57 -18.40 -24.72
CA LYS A 179 -24.69 -19.54 -25.02
C LYS A 179 -24.43 -19.69 -26.53
N ASP A 180 -25.41 -19.34 -27.35
CA ASP A 180 -25.35 -19.47 -28.82
C ASP A 180 -25.03 -18.14 -29.52
N SER A 181 -24.97 -17.06 -28.76
CA SER A 181 -24.75 -15.70 -29.27
C SER A 181 -23.27 -15.40 -29.56
N ASP A 182 -23.03 -14.41 -30.43
CA ASP A 182 -21.70 -13.87 -30.71
C ASP A 182 -21.29 -12.86 -29.62
N VAL A 183 -20.15 -13.12 -28.94
CA VAL A 183 -19.56 -12.24 -27.91
C VAL A 183 -19.34 -10.82 -28.44
N GLY A 184 -18.97 -10.69 -29.71
CA GLY A 184 -18.78 -9.41 -30.38
C GLY A 184 -20.08 -8.63 -30.49
N LEU A 185 -21.17 -9.30 -30.89
CA LEU A 185 -22.49 -8.68 -31.00
C LEU A 185 -23.00 -8.22 -29.63
N PHE A 186 -22.90 -9.09 -28.61
CA PHE A 186 -23.28 -8.74 -27.24
C PHE A 186 -22.57 -7.46 -26.77
N ARG A 187 -21.24 -7.41 -26.88
CA ARG A 187 -20.44 -6.26 -26.41
C ARG A 187 -20.75 -4.98 -27.17
N SER A 188 -20.94 -5.08 -28.48
CA SER A 188 -21.25 -3.92 -29.32
C SER A 188 -22.65 -3.39 -29.02
N CYS A 189 -23.62 -4.27 -28.75
CA CYS A 189 -24.97 -3.89 -28.36
C CYS A 189 -25.02 -3.30 -26.94
N GLU A 190 -24.32 -3.91 -25.97
CA GLU A 190 -24.14 -3.38 -24.61
C GLU A 190 -23.58 -1.95 -24.65
N ALA A 191 -22.51 -1.74 -25.43
CA ALA A 191 -21.90 -0.42 -25.60
C ALA A 191 -22.83 0.57 -26.30
N ALA A 192 -23.48 0.17 -27.40
CA ALA A 192 -24.39 1.03 -28.14
C ALA A 192 -25.57 1.50 -27.28
N LEU A 193 -26.23 0.59 -26.56
CA LEU A 193 -27.32 0.95 -25.63
C LEU A 193 -26.81 1.87 -24.52
N SER A 194 -25.69 1.52 -23.89
CA SER A 194 -25.06 2.32 -22.83
C SER A 194 -24.77 3.77 -23.25
N PHE A 195 -24.17 3.96 -24.43
CA PHE A 195 -23.89 5.31 -24.93
C PHE A 195 -25.13 6.03 -25.44
N THR A 196 -26.15 5.30 -25.90
CA THR A 196 -27.46 5.87 -26.23
C THR A 196 -28.12 6.47 -24.99
N GLU A 197 -28.13 5.75 -23.86
CA GLU A 197 -28.64 6.23 -22.57
C GLU A 197 -27.88 7.47 -22.09
N LEU A 198 -26.55 7.43 -22.12
CA LEU A 198 -25.71 8.55 -21.70
C LEU A 198 -25.94 9.78 -22.58
N PHE A 199 -26.03 9.60 -23.90
CA PHE A 199 -26.34 10.68 -24.83
C PHE A 199 -27.75 11.24 -24.61
N ALA A 200 -28.75 10.38 -24.45
CA ALA A 200 -30.13 10.76 -24.12
C ALA A 200 -30.19 11.65 -22.86
N SER A 201 -29.45 11.29 -21.82
CA SER A 201 -29.38 12.10 -20.59
C SER A 201 -28.69 13.46 -20.78
N ALA A 202 -27.75 13.57 -21.73
CA ALA A 202 -27.06 14.82 -22.04
C ALA A 202 -27.97 15.77 -22.85
N VAL A 203 -28.67 15.21 -23.85
CA VAL A 203 -29.64 15.94 -24.70
C VAL A 203 -30.79 16.52 -23.87
N ALA A 204 -31.19 15.85 -22.78
CA ALA A 204 -32.23 16.33 -21.88
C ALA A 204 -31.96 17.76 -21.33
N SER A 205 -30.70 18.20 -21.31
CA SER A 205 -30.31 19.53 -20.82
C SER A 205 -30.80 20.69 -21.70
N ARG A 206 -31.18 20.43 -22.96
CA ARG A 206 -31.67 21.46 -23.90
C ARG A 206 -33.11 21.86 -23.59
N SER A 207 -33.30 23.10 -23.17
CA SER A 207 -34.62 23.66 -22.82
C SER A 207 -35.65 23.62 -23.95
N ALA A 208 -35.21 23.72 -25.22
CA ALA A 208 -36.08 23.67 -26.39
C ALA A 208 -36.71 22.28 -26.67
N LEU A 209 -36.24 21.23 -25.99
CA LEU A 209 -36.70 19.85 -26.20
C LEU A 209 -37.59 19.37 -25.06
N ASP A 210 -38.64 18.62 -25.39
CA ASP A 210 -39.48 17.93 -24.42
C ASP A 210 -38.70 16.76 -23.78
N VAL A 211 -38.66 16.73 -22.44
CA VAL A 211 -37.95 15.70 -21.65
C VAL A 211 -38.81 14.45 -21.45
N GLN A 212 -40.13 14.55 -21.63
CA GLN A 212 -41.06 13.45 -21.33
C GLN A 212 -40.73 12.13 -22.08
N PRO A 213 -40.37 12.14 -23.38
CA PRO A 213 -39.93 10.92 -24.06
C PRO A 213 -38.69 10.29 -23.43
N LEU A 214 -37.75 11.11 -22.94
CA LEU A 214 -36.54 10.66 -22.28
C LEU A 214 -36.83 10.08 -20.89
N ILE A 215 -37.73 10.69 -20.11
CA ILE A 215 -38.21 10.11 -18.84
C ILE A 215 -38.87 8.75 -19.10
N SER A 216 -39.69 8.64 -20.15
CA SER A 216 -40.36 7.38 -20.51
C SER A 216 -39.35 6.29 -20.87
N LEU A 217 -38.25 6.65 -21.54
CA LEU A 217 -37.14 5.75 -21.85
C LEU A 217 -36.51 5.19 -20.57
N PHE A 218 -36.14 6.05 -19.62
CA PHE A 218 -35.52 5.61 -18.36
C PHE A 218 -36.51 4.90 -17.41
N ASN A 219 -37.81 5.09 -17.60
CA ASN A 219 -38.84 4.36 -16.89
C ASN A 219 -39.26 3.05 -17.58
N SER A 220 -38.64 2.69 -18.71
CA SER A 220 -38.91 1.43 -19.40
C SER A 220 -38.35 0.23 -18.62
N ASP A 221 -39.19 -0.79 -18.42
CA ASP A 221 -38.80 -1.97 -17.64
C ASP A 221 -37.73 -2.81 -18.35
N ILE A 222 -37.80 -2.95 -19.68
CA ILE A 222 -36.79 -3.69 -20.44
C ILE A 222 -35.42 -3.01 -20.36
N ILE A 223 -35.37 -1.69 -20.48
CA ILE A 223 -34.12 -0.93 -20.38
C ILE A 223 -33.56 -1.03 -18.96
N TRP A 224 -34.42 -0.90 -17.95
CA TRP A 224 -34.02 -1.07 -16.56
C TRP A 224 -33.47 -2.48 -16.28
N GLN A 225 -34.11 -3.54 -16.78
CA GLN A 225 -33.60 -4.92 -16.67
C GLN A 225 -32.23 -5.07 -17.34
N LEU A 226 -32.10 -4.55 -18.56
CA LEU A 226 -30.87 -4.63 -19.35
C LEU A 226 -29.72 -3.78 -18.80
N SER A 227 -30.03 -2.80 -17.96
CA SER A 227 -29.01 -2.00 -17.28
C SER A 227 -28.14 -2.82 -16.31
N GLY A 228 -28.56 -4.03 -15.91
CA GLY A 228 -27.83 -4.92 -14.99
C GLY A 228 -26.91 -5.96 -15.63
N VAL A 229 -26.92 -6.03 -16.96
CA VAL A 229 -26.40 -7.16 -17.74
C VAL A 229 -24.86 -7.21 -17.71
N GLY A 230 -24.22 -6.05 -17.63
CA GLY A 230 -22.77 -5.94 -17.50
C GLY A 230 -22.35 -4.67 -16.78
N VAL A 231 -21.06 -4.60 -16.46
CA VAL A 231 -20.48 -3.47 -15.72
C VAL A 231 -20.64 -2.15 -16.49
N LEU A 232 -20.47 -2.18 -17.81
CA LEU A 232 -20.59 -0.98 -18.65
C LEU A 232 -22.03 -0.46 -18.63
N SER A 233 -23.02 -1.35 -18.76
CA SER A 233 -24.44 -0.98 -18.65
C SER A 233 -24.77 -0.37 -17.28
N VAL A 234 -24.29 -0.98 -16.18
CA VAL A 234 -24.56 -0.45 -14.83
C VAL A 234 -23.96 0.93 -14.65
N GLU A 235 -22.69 1.13 -15.04
CA GLU A 235 -22.00 2.40 -14.93
C GLU A 235 -22.67 3.49 -15.77
N SER A 236 -23.03 3.16 -17.00
CA SER A 236 -23.63 4.10 -17.96
C SER A 236 -25.03 4.49 -17.56
N TYR A 237 -25.89 3.52 -17.20
CA TYR A 237 -27.26 3.78 -16.79
C TYR A 237 -27.34 4.57 -15.48
N CYS A 238 -26.52 4.24 -14.47
CA CYS A 238 -26.44 5.02 -13.23
C CYS A 238 -25.94 6.44 -13.49
N GLY A 239 -24.91 6.61 -14.32
CA GLY A 239 -24.42 7.94 -14.72
C GLY A 239 -25.46 8.76 -15.47
N ALA A 240 -26.19 8.13 -16.39
CA ALA A 240 -27.26 8.75 -17.16
C ALA A 240 -28.43 9.20 -16.26
N LEU A 241 -28.85 8.37 -15.30
CA LEU A 241 -29.88 8.74 -14.32
C LEU A 241 -29.43 9.89 -13.41
N CYS A 242 -28.18 9.90 -12.96
CA CYS A 242 -27.66 11.03 -12.19
C CYS A 242 -27.72 12.34 -12.99
N SER A 243 -27.30 12.30 -14.26
CA SER A 243 -27.36 13.46 -15.15
C SER A 243 -28.80 13.91 -15.38
N LEU A 244 -29.70 12.98 -15.69
CA LEU A 244 -31.11 13.27 -15.92
C LEU A 244 -31.77 13.88 -14.69
N ILE A 245 -31.58 13.32 -13.49
CA ILE A 245 -32.16 13.87 -12.26
C ILE A 245 -31.73 15.32 -12.04
N ARG A 246 -30.44 15.65 -12.25
CA ARG A 246 -29.94 17.03 -12.15
C ARG A 246 -30.59 17.95 -13.17
N VAL A 247 -30.69 17.49 -14.41
CA VAL A 247 -31.35 18.23 -15.50
C VAL A 247 -32.82 18.51 -15.18
N LEU A 248 -33.56 17.54 -14.64
CA LEU A 248 -34.97 17.72 -14.27
C LEU A 248 -35.13 18.83 -13.23
N PHE A 249 -34.26 18.89 -12.23
CA PHE A 249 -34.28 19.97 -11.24
C PHE A 249 -33.83 21.32 -11.82
N ALA A 250 -32.83 21.34 -12.70
CA ALA A 250 -32.43 22.57 -13.39
C ALA A 250 -33.58 23.14 -14.25
N ARG A 251 -34.43 22.26 -14.79
CA ARG A 251 -35.63 22.60 -15.57
C ARG A 251 -36.91 22.61 -14.72
N GLY A 252 -36.79 22.74 -13.40
CA GLY A 252 -37.91 22.61 -12.45
C GLY A 252 -39.10 23.54 -12.71
N ASN A 253 -38.88 24.66 -13.39
CA ASN A 253 -39.93 25.62 -13.75
C ASN A 253 -40.78 25.19 -14.96
N GLU A 254 -40.30 24.23 -15.75
CA GLU A 254 -40.94 23.79 -16.99
C GLU A 254 -41.91 22.62 -16.78
N PHE A 255 -41.80 21.88 -15.67
CA PHE A 255 -42.59 20.67 -15.41
C PHE A 255 -43.06 20.57 -13.96
N TYR A 256 -44.32 20.17 -13.75
CA TYR A 256 -44.85 19.92 -12.41
C TYR A 256 -44.41 18.54 -11.88
N GLY A 257 -44.13 18.47 -10.58
CA GLY A 257 -43.87 17.20 -9.89
C GLY A 257 -42.46 16.62 -10.11
N VAL A 258 -41.48 17.44 -10.49
CA VAL A 258 -40.07 17.05 -10.68
C VAL A 258 -39.51 16.28 -9.48
N GLU A 259 -39.78 16.74 -8.25
CA GLU A 259 -39.36 16.05 -7.02
C GLU A 259 -39.83 14.59 -7.01
N ARG A 260 -41.12 14.36 -7.31
CA ARG A 260 -41.71 13.01 -7.31
C ARG A 260 -41.07 12.11 -8.37
N VAL A 261 -40.88 12.62 -9.59
CA VAL A 261 -40.26 11.86 -10.69
C VAL A 261 -38.81 11.54 -10.35
N ALA A 262 -38.04 12.52 -9.88
CA ALA A 262 -36.64 12.34 -9.49
C ALA A 262 -36.48 11.33 -8.35
N THR A 263 -37.34 11.40 -7.32
CA THR A 263 -37.38 10.43 -6.22
C THR A 263 -37.67 9.02 -6.75
N GLN A 264 -38.63 8.85 -7.67
CA GLN A 264 -38.95 7.55 -8.25
C GLN A 264 -37.80 6.99 -9.09
N LEU A 265 -37.16 7.81 -9.92
CA LEU A 265 -35.98 7.40 -10.70
C LEU A 265 -34.83 6.96 -9.77
N LEU A 266 -34.56 7.73 -8.71
CA LEU A 266 -33.52 7.38 -7.75
C LEU A 266 -33.83 6.08 -7.00
N LEU A 267 -35.02 5.95 -6.41
CA LEU A 267 -35.35 4.81 -5.55
C LEU A 267 -35.66 3.52 -6.32
N HIS A 268 -36.30 3.61 -7.48
CA HIS A 268 -36.84 2.45 -8.21
C HIS A 268 -36.07 2.08 -9.47
N ARG A 269 -35.22 2.97 -10.01
CA ARG A 269 -34.40 2.66 -11.20
C ARG A 269 -32.91 2.65 -10.90
N LEU A 270 -32.41 3.64 -10.15
CA LEU A 270 -30.99 3.72 -9.78
C LEU A 270 -30.66 2.78 -8.61
N ALA A 271 -31.37 2.92 -7.49
CA ALA A 271 -31.08 2.20 -6.26
C ALA A 271 -31.77 0.83 -6.18
N ARG A 272 -32.89 0.61 -6.88
CA ARG A 272 -33.44 -0.74 -7.09
C ARG A 272 -32.83 -1.27 -8.39
N ARG A 273 -31.77 -2.06 -8.29
CA ARG A 273 -31.12 -2.67 -9.45
C ARG A 273 -31.84 -3.96 -9.86
N PRO A 274 -31.77 -4.35 -11.14
CA PRO A 274 -32.23 -5.67 -11.58
C PRO A 274 -31.38 -6.78 -10.94
N PRO A 275 -31.91 -8.02 -10.87
CA PRO A 275 -31.19 -9.15 -10.28
C PRO A 275 -29.87 -9.41 -10.99
N PHE A 276 -28.81 -9.65 -10.21
CA PHE A 276 -27.50 -9.98 -10.78
C PHE A 276 -27.50 -11.36 -11.45
N ASN A 277 -27.15 -11.40 -12.74
CA ASN A 277 -26.99 -12.62 -13.51
C ASN A 277 -25.50 -12.98 -13.67
N ALA A 278 -25.08 -14.08 -13.03
CA ALA A 278 -23.70 -14.54 -13.04
C ALA A 278 -23.24 -15.05 -14.41
N GLU A 279 -24.13 -15.64 -15.20
CA GLU A 279 -23.79 -16.16 -16.54
C GLU A 279 -23.45 -15.00 -17.48
N THR A 280 -24.27 -13.96 -17.49
CA THR A 280 -24.01 -12.79 -18.32
C THR A 280 -22.77 -12.03 -17.88
N PHE A 281 -22.57 -11.90 -16.56
CA PHE A 281 -21.35 -11.32 -16.02
C PHE A 281 -20.08 -12.10 -16.42
N ALA A 282 -20.12 -13.43 -16.37
CA ALA A 282 -19.01 -14.28 -16.79
C ALA A 282 -18.71 -14.09 -18.28
N TYR A 283 -19.75 -14.01 -19.11
CA TYR A 283 -19.66 -13.83 -20.56
C TYR A 283 -19.01 -12.49 -20.96
N THR A 284 -19.35 -11.40 -20.26
CA THR A 284 -18.73 -10.08 -20.47
C THR A 284 -17.23 -10.06 -20.09
N SER A 285 -16.87 -10.79 -19.03
CA SER A 285 -15.56 -10.72 -18.35
C SER A 285 -14.43 -11.56 -18.98
N THR A 286 -14.70 -12.24 -20.10
CA THR A 286 -13.88 -13.33 -20.70
C THR A 286 -12.46 -12.99 -21.19
N ARG A 287 -11.98 -11.74 -21.18
CA ARG A 287 -10.65 -11.42 -21.76
C ARG A 287 -9.47 -11.34 -20.79
N THR A 288 -9.66 -11.37 -19.46
CA THR A 288 -8.48 -11.20 -18.58
C THR A 288 -8.48 -11.99 -17.27
N LEU A 289 -9.60 -12.32 -16.64
CA LEU A 289 -9.59 -12.78 -15.23
C LEU A 289 -10.74 -13.74 -14.95
N ALA A 290 -10.50 -14.77 -14.13
CA ALA A 290 -11.56 -15.63 -13.60
C ALA A 290 -12.63 -14.77 -12.91
N ALA A 291 -13.81 -14.69 -13.51
CA ALA A 291 -14.86 -13.74 -13.13
C ALA A 291 -15.60 -14.24 -11.89
N ASN A 292 -15.06 -13.98 -10.70
CA ASN A 292 -15.77 -14.22 -9.45
C ASN A 292 -17.04 -13.35 -9.42
N PRO A 293 -18.25 -13.93 -9.38
CA PRO A 293 -19.52 -13.18 -9.37
C PRO A 293 -19.62 -12.14 -8.25
N ARG A 294 -19.01 -12.41 -7.09
CA ARG A 294 -18.99 -11.50 -5.93
C ARG A 294 -18.30 -10.17 -6.26
N TYR A 295 -17.26 -10.20 -7.09
CA TYR A 295 -16.60 -8.98 -7.57
C TYR A 295 -17.56 -8.12 -8.41
N GLY A 296 -18.38 -8.74 -9.27
CA GLY A 296 -19.38 -8.05 -10.07
C GLY A 296 -20.38 -7.28 -9.21
N ILE A 297 -20.95 -7.94 -8.21
CA ILE A 297 -21.91 -7.30 -7.28
C ILE A 297 -21.26 -6.19 -6.46
N LEU A 298 -20.05 -6.39 -5.94
CA LEU A 298 -19.32 -5.34 -5.20
C LEU A 298 -19.01 -4.13 -6.09
N ARG A 299 -18.70 -4.36 -7.37
CA ARG A 299 -18.50 -3.28 -8.34
C ARG A 299 -19.81 -2.54 -8.61
N TYR A 300 -20.92 -3.25 -8.77
CA TYR A 300 -22.25 -2.64 -8.94
C TYR A 300 -22.62 -1.79 -7.71
N MET A 301 -22.40 -2.34 -6.51
CA MET A 301 -22.62 -1.62 -5.24
C MET A 301 -21.80 -0.32 -5.18
N SER A 302 -20.53 -0.38 -5.59
CA SER A 302 -19.63 0.78 -5.60
C SER A 302 -20.09 1.88 -6.58
N ILE A 303 -20.62 1.48 -7.75
CA ILE A 303 -21.18 2.40 -8.76
C ILE A 303 -22.45 3.08 -8.23
N VAL A 304 -23.38 2.29 -7.67
CA VAL A 304 -24.62 2.81 -7.09
C VAL A 304 -24.31 3.75 -5.94
N LYS A 305 -23.39 3.38 -5.05
CA LYS A 305 -22.94 4.21 -3.93
C LYS A 305 -22.43 5.58 -4.40
N ARG A 306 -21.50 5.60 -5.35
CA ARG A 306 -20.98 6.85 -5.92
C ARG A 306 -22.10 7.73 -6.48
N SER A 307 -23.08 7.11 -7.14
CA SER A 307 -24.22 7.79 -7.74
C SER A 307 -25.15 8.39 -6.68
N VAL A 308 -25.42 7.65 -5.61
CA VAL A 308 -26.20 8.10 -4.45
C VAL A 308 -25.51 9.25 -3.72
N GLU A 309 -24.20 9.13 -3.44
CA GLU A 309 -23.40 10.19 -2.83
C GLU A 309 -23.45 11.47 -3.67
N SER A 310 -23.26 11.34 -4.99
CA SER A 310 -23.27 12.45 -5.95
C SER A 310 -24.62 13.20 -6.02
N LEU A 311 -25.73 12.53 -5.72
CA LEU A 311 -27.07 13.11 -5.76
C LEU A 311 -27.54 13.65 -4.41
N LEU A 312 -27.42 12.83 -3.35
CA LEU A 312 -28.02 13.14 -2.04
C LEU A 312 -27.09 13.90 -1.11
N LEU A 313 -25.77 13.78 -1.27
CA LEU A 313 -24.78 14.48 -0.44
C LEU A 313 -24.24 15.75 -1.12
N SER A 314 -24.79 16.12 -2.28
CA SER A 314 -24.50 17.41 -2.90
C SER A 314 -24.99 18.57 -2.01
N SER A 315 -24.24 19.68 -2.05
CA SER A 315 -24.60 20.95 -1.41
C SER A 315 -25.57 21.79 -2.25
N GLU A 316 -25.90 21.35 -3.46
CA GLU A 316 -26.79 22.07 -4.36
C GLU A 316 -28.24 22.09 -3.85
N ALA A 317 -28.99 23.16 -4.19
CA ALA A 317 -30.36 23.37 -3.72
C ALA A 317 -31.31 22.22 -4.08
N TYR A 318 -31.11 21.60 -5.25
CA TYR A 318 -31.92 20.46 -5.68
C TYR A 318 -31.82 19.26 -4.72
N ALA A 319 -30.67 19.07 -4.09
CA ALA A 319 -30.41 17.92 -3.23
C ALA A 319 -31.30 17.96 -1.98
N ALA A 320 -31.62 19.15 -1.46
CA ALA A 320 -32.54 19.29 -0.33
C ALA A 320 -33.95 18.81 -0.67
N GLN A 321 -34.47 19.19 -1.85
CA GLN A 321 -35.79 18.75 -2.32
C GLN A 321 -35.80 17.24 -2.59
N LEU A 322 -34.76 16.72 -3.26
CA LEU A 322 -34.64 15.29 -3.51
C LEU A 322 -34.56 14.46 -2.21
N ARG A 323 -33.79 14.93 -1.22
CA ARG A 323 -33.71 14.30 0.11
C ARG A 323 -35.09 14.22 0.77
N HIS A 324 -35.86 15.31 0.75
CA HIS A 324 -37.22 15.34 1.33
C HIS A 324 -38.15 14.32 0.69
N GLY A 325 -38.23 14.31 -0.65
CA GLY A 325 -39.03 13.35 -1.39
C GLY A 325 -38.62 11.91 -1.14
N CYS A 326 -37.31 11.64 -1.11
CA CYS A 326 -36.79 10.31 -0.82
C CYS A 326 -37.05 9.85 0.62
N THR A 327 -36.93 10.74 1.62
CA THR A 327 -37.25 10.43 3.02
C THR A 327 -38.70 9.96 3.15
N LYS A 328 -39.66 10.73 2.62
CA LYS A 328 -41.08 10.35 2.62
C LYS A 328 -41.35 9.02 1.92
N ALA A 329 -40.67 8.78 0.80
CA ALA A 329 -40.85 7.55 0.05
C ALA A 329 -40.28 6.32 0.79
N VAL A 330 -39.12 6.47 1.45
CA VAL A 330 -38.51 5.42 2.28
C VAL A 330 -39.36 5.14 3.52
N GLU A 331 -39.89 6.16 4.19
CA GLU A 331 -40.82 6.01 5.31
C GLU A 331 -42.07 5.22 4.91
N LYS A 332 -42.68 5.58 3.77
CA LYS A 332 -43.82 4.86 3.21
C LYS A 332 -43.50 3.40 2.84
N MET A 333 -42.27 3.11 2.41
CA MET A 333 -41.84 1.72 2.18
C MET A 333 -41.73 0.94 3.50
N ASN A 334 -41.22 1.59 4.55
CA ASN A 334 -41.09 1.02 5.88
C ASN A 334 -42.46 0.73 6.51
N GLU A 335 -43.41 1.66 6.43
CA GLU A 335 -44.81 1.49 6.87
C GLU A 335 -45.47 0.27 6.21
N LYS A 336 -45.17 0.03 4.93
CA LYS A 336 -45.67 -1.12 4.17
C LYS A 336 -44.92 -2.43 4.44
N LYS A 337 -43.94 -2.43 5.33
CA LYS A 337 -43.04 -3.57 5.62
C LYS A 337 -42.34 -4.11 4.36
N ASN A 338 -42.11 -3.26 3.37
CA ASN A 338 -41.36 -3.65 2.17
C ASN A 338 -39.85 -3.60 2.47
N PRO A 339 -39.11 -4.72 2.43
CA PRO A 339 -37.68 -4.70 2.72
C PRO A 339 -36.94 -3.92 1.62
N LEU A 340 -36.09 -2.98 2.04
CA LEU A 340 -35.18 -2.29 1.13
C LEU A 340 -34.16 -3.26 0.53
N SER A 341 -33.87 -3.15 -0.77
CA SER A 341 -32.76 -3.90 -1.37
C SER A 341 -31.41 -3.46 -0.80
N PHE A 342 -30.38 -4.31 -0.93
CA PHE A 342 -29.02 -3.97 -0.50
C PHE A 342 -28.50 -2.65 -1.10
N TYR A 343 -28.90 -2.35 -2.35
CA TYR A 343 -28.56 -1.11 -3.03
C TYR A 343 -29.38 0.09 -2.51
N GLN A 344 -30.65 -0.10 -2.15
CA GLN A 344 -31.51 0.94 -1.57
C GLN A 344 -31.10 1.32 -0.15
N ILE A 345 -30.40 0.44 0.57
CA ILE A 345 -29.83 0.76 1.89
C ILE A 345 -28.81 1.90 1.79
N LEU A 346 -28.13 2.07 0.66
CA LEU A 346 -27.26 3.21 0.43
C LEU A 346 -28.02 4.54 0.44
N VAL A 347 -29.27 4.54 -0.05
CA VAL A 347 -30.14 5.72 -0.01
C VAL A 347 -30.58 5.99 1.42
N LEU A 348 -31.01 4.97 2.17
CA LEU A 348 -31.32 5.09 3.60
C LEU A 348 -30.14 5.70 4.37
N ALA A 349 -28.94 5.15 4.18
CA ALA A 349 -27.72 5.62 4.81
C ALA A 349 -27.41 7.08 4.51
N ALA A 350 -27.59 7.52 3.25
CA ALA A 350 -27.36 8.91 2.87
C ALA A 350 -28.39 9.89 3.46
N LEU A 351 -29.63 9.45 3.68
CA LEU A 351 -30.70 10.28 4.22
C LEU A 351 -30.63 10.37 5.75
N GLN A 352 -30.65 9.22 6.43
CA GLN A 352 -30.89 9.10 7.87
C GLN A 352 -29.68 8.58 8.64
N GLY A 353 -28.63 8.11 7.95
CA GLY A 353 -27.60 7.29 8.57
C GLY A 353 -28.01 5.81 8.61
N MET A 354 -27.07 4.94 8.98
CA MET A 354 -27.35 3.52 9.15
C MET A 354 -27.85 3.28 10.57
N PRO A 355 -29.00 2.59 10.74
CA PRO A 355 -29.41 2.11 12.05
C PRO A 355 -28.48 1.00 12.52
N ARG A 356 -28.51 0.66 13.81
CA ARG A 356 -27.76 -0.50 14.34
C ARG A 356 -28.21 -1.76 13.61
N VAL A 357 -27.26 -2.45 13.00
CA VAL A 357 -27.47 -3.73 12.32
C VAL A 357 -26.71 -4.79 13.09
N ASP A 358 -27.40 -5.87 13.46
CA ASP A 358 -26.77 -7.07 13.99
C ASP A 358 -26.19 -7.90 12.83
N PHE A 359 -24.86 -8.02 12.78
CA PHE A 359 -24.18 -8.86 11.78
C PHE A 359 -23.99 -10.31 12.21
N THR A 360 -24.49 -10.71 13.38
CA THR A 360 -24.43 -12.10 13.84
C THR A 360 -25.55 -12.96 13.25
N GLU A 361 -26.71 -12.36 12.95
CA GLU A 361 -27.87 -13.07 12.42
C GLU A 361 -27.86 -13.21 10.89
N ASP A 362 -27.82 -14.45 10.39
CA ASP A 362 -27.77 -14.74 8.96
C ASP A 362 -29.12 -14.78 8.27
N ALA A 363 -30.16 -15.25 8.97
CA ALA A 363 -31.49 -15.41 8.40
C ALA A 363 -32.09 -14.11 7.83
N PRO A 364 -32.01 -12.95 8.52
CA PRO A 364 -32.54 -11.69 8.00
C PRO A 364 -31.80 -11.20 6.74
N LEU A 365 -30.49 -11.44 6.64
CA LEU A 365 -29.68 -11.06 5.49
C LEU A 365 -30.06 -11.89 4.26
N VAL A 366 -30.15 -13.21 4.42
CA VAL A 366 -30.56 -14.15 3.36
C VAL A 366 -32.00 -13.86 2.92
N GLN A 367 -32.92 -13.68 3.87
CA GLN A 367 -34.31 -13.34 3.56
C GLN A 367 -34.40 -12.05 2.73
N ARG A 368 -33.65 -11.01 3.10
CA ARG A 368 -33.59 -9.76 2.32
C ARG A 368 -33.07 -10.00 0.91
N ALA A 369 -32.00 -10.78 0.75
CA ALA A 369 -31.41 -11.06 -0.56
C ALA A 369 -32.42 -11.76 -1.49
N VAL A 370 -33.17 -12.73 -0.96
CA VAL A 370 -34.21 -13.46 -1.69
C VAL A 370 -35.41 -12.56 -2.01
N THR A 371 -35.98 -11.87 -1.02
CA THR A 371 -37.18 -11.03 -1.21
C THR A 371 -36.91 -9.86 -2.17
N THR A 372 -35.69 -9.32 -2.17
CA THR A 372 -35.31 -8.20 -3.05
C THR A 372 -34.65 -8.63 -4.36
N GLN A 373 -34.55 -9.95 -4.60
CA GLN A 373 -33.98 -10.56 -5.80
C GLN A 373 -32.57 -10.05 -6.12
N LEU A 374 -31.66 -10.10 -5.14
CA LEU A 374 -30.28 -9.60 -5.30
C LEU A 374 -29.55 -10.28 -6.47
N CYS A 375 -29.68 -11.60 -6.59
CA CYS A 375 -29.09 -12.40 -7.66
C CYS A 375 -29.96 -13.62 -7.97
N THR A 376 -29.77 -14.20 -9.14
CA THR A 376 -30.46 -15.42 -9.57
C THR A 376 -29.74 -16.72 -9.20
N ASN A 377 -28.53 -16.64 -8.64
CA ASN A 377 -27.69 -17.79 -8.29
C ASN A 377 -27.52 -17.91 -6.76
N ASP A 378 -28.01 -19.00 -6.19
CA ASP A 378 -28.00 -19.28 -4.76
C ASP A 378 -26.58 -19.38 -4.16
N GLN A 379 -25.57 -19.77 -4.96
CA GLN A 379 -24.17 -19.86 -4.50
C GLN A 379 -23.55 -18.51 -4.13
N ILE A 380 -24.19 -17.41 -4.52
CA ILE A 380 -23.74 -16.05 -4.20
C ILE A 380 -24.39 -15.55 -2.91
N ILE A 381 -25.52 -16.13 -2.49
CA ILE A 381 -26.28 -15.78 -1.30
C ILE A 381 -25.65 -16.45 -0.06
N GLU A 382 -24.35 -16.20 0.14
CA GLU A 382 -23.63 -16.62 1.33
C GLU A 382 -23.69 -15.53 2.40
N PRO A 383 -23.97 -15.86 3.68
CA PRO A 383 -24.17 -14.85 4.69
C PRO A 383 -22.96 -13.93 4.91
N ASP A 384 -21.73 -14.46 4.84
CA ASP A 384 -20.51 -13.65 4.92
C ASP A 384 -20.43 -12.58 3.83
N PHE A 385 -20.84 -12.93 2.61
CA PHE A 385 -20.85 -11.97 1.52
C PHE A 385 -21.95 -10.92 1.71
N LEU A 386 -23.13 -11.33 2.20
CA LEU A 386 -24.25 -10.41 2.47
C LEU A 386 -23.94 -9.43 3.61
N ARG A 387 -23.23 -9.86 4.66
CA ARG A 387 -22.73 -8.97 5.74
C ARG A 387 -21.85 -7.86 5.16
N ILE A 388 -20.94 -8.19 4.25
CA ILE A 388 -20.10 -7.21 3.56
C ILE A 388 -20.95 -6.24 2.72
N LEU A 389 -21.94 -6.74 1.98
CA LEU A 389 -22.83 -5.88 1.20
C LEU A 389 -23.63 -4.93 2.09
N MET A 390 -24.14 -5.41 3.22
CA MET A 390 -24.85 -4.59 4.19
C MET A 390 -23.94 -3.51 4.81
N ALA A 391 -22.68 -3.86 5.10
CA ALA A 391 -21.69 -2.93 5.64
C ALA A 391 -21.40 -1.73 4.71
N HIS A 392 -21.69 -1.82 3.41
CA HIS A 392 -21.51 -0.69 2.49
C HIS A 392 -22.39 0.53 2.84
N GLY A 393 -23.51 0.33 3.53
CA GLY A 393 -24.33 1.44 4.02
C GLY A 393 -23.56 2.34 5.00
N TYR A 394 -22.71 1.78 5.84
CA TYR A 394 -21.90 2.53 6.81
C TYR A 394 -20.73 3.31 6.19
N MET A 395 -20.48 3.10 4.90
CA MET A 395 -19.39 3.74 4.18
C MET A 395 -19.80 5.07 3.52
N ILE A 396 -21.10 5.40 3.56
CA ILE A 396 -21.62 6.70 3.14
C ILE A 396 -21.19 7.74 4.18
N PRO A 397 -20.67 8.93 3.82
CA PRO A 397 -20.20 9.89 4.80
C PRO A 397 -21.36 10.63 5.50
N LYS A 398 -21.83 10.08 6.62
CA LYS A 398 -22.88 10.64 7.50
C LYS A 398 -22.45 10.54 8.97
N LYS A 399 -22.90 11.45 9.84
CA LYS A 399 -22.51 11.45 11.27
C LYS A 399 -23.46 10.63 12.14
N GLU A 400 -24.68 10.43 11.65
CA GLU A 400 -25.80 9.81 12.33
C GLU A 400 -25.79 8.27 12.23
N HIS A 401 -24.68 7.67 11.79
CA HIS A 401 -24.53 6.22 11.85
C HIS A 401 -24.51 5.74 13.29
N VAL A 402 -25.34 4.74 13.61
CA VAL A 402 -25.29 4.05 14.90
C VAL A 402 -24.23 2.95 14.80
N SER A 403 -23.19 3.01 15.62
CA SER A 403 -22.09 2.03 15.56
C SER A 403 -22.60 0.59 15.76
N PRO A 404 -22.13 -0.38 14.94
CA PRO A 404 -22.33 -1.80 15.20
C PRO A 404 -21.78 -2.19 16.57
N ASP A 405 -22.37 -3.22 17.19
CA ASP A 405 -21.84 -3.75 18.46
C ASP A 405 -20.61 -4.64 18.26
N HIS A 406 -19.96 -4.98 19.38
CA HIS A 406 -18.75 -5.80 19.40
C HIS A 406 -18.92 -7.10 18.59
N ALA A 407 -19.97 -7.89 18.85
CA ALA A 407 -20.19 -9.15 18.17
C ALA A 407 -20.37 -8.98 16.65
N SER A 408 -21.06 -7.92 16.24
CA SER A 408 -21.25 -7.56 14.83
C SER A 408 -19.94 -7.15 14.14
N VAL A 409 -19.07 -6.41 14.84
CA VAL A 409 -17.74 -6.02 14.31
C VAL A 409 -16.87 -7.25 14.06
N ILE A 410 -16.84 -8.20 15.02
CA ILE A 410 -16.07 -9.44 14.87
C ILE A 410 -16.65 -10.32 13.77
N SER A 411 -17.98 -10.43 13.67
CA SER A 411 -18.65 -11.15 12.58
C SER A 411 -18.28 -10.55 11.22
N LEU A 412 -18.34 -9.22 11.07
CA LEU A 412 -17.93 -8.54 9.84
C LEU A 412 -16.45 -8.78 9.51
N LEU A 413 -15.55 -8.76 10.50
CA LEU A 413 -14.14 -9.06 10.31
C LEU A 413 -13.91 -10.49 9.82
N ASN A 414 -14.64 -11.46 10.36
CA ASN A 414 -14.60 -12.86 9.88
C ASN A 414 -15.07 -12.95 8.43
N SER A 415 -16.15 -12.25 8.08
CA SER A 415 -16.62 -12.22 6.69
C SER A 415 -15.61 -11.58 5.73
N LEU A 416 -14.92 -10.51 6.15
CA LEU A 416 -13.80 -9.92 5.39
C LEU A 416 -12.66 -10.94 5.20
N ALA A 417 -12.34 -11.71 6.24
CA ALA A 417 -11.32 -12.76 6.18
C ALA A 417 -11.68 -13.84 5.15
N VAL A 418 -12.95 -14.25 5.10
CA VAL A 418 -13.46 -15.28 4.18
C VAL A 418 -13.60 -14.76 2.75
N CYS A 419 -14.29 -13.63 2.55
CA CYS A 419 -14.69 -13.18 1.22
C CYS A 419 -13.65 -12.31 0.52
N ILE A 420 -12.94 -11.44 1.26
CA ILE A 420 -12.01 -10.47 0.68
C ILE A 420 -10.57 -10.97 0.76
N VAL A 421 -10.12 -11.35 1.96
CA VAL A 421 -8.76 -11.85 2.20
C VAL A 421 -8.61 -13.31 1.75
N GLN A 422 -9.72 -14.06 1.65
CA GLN A 422 -9.76 -15.45 1.17
C GLN A 422 -8.93 -16.42 2.01
N ILE A 423 -8.92 -16.24 3.34
CA ILE A 423 -8.16 -17.07 4.29
C ILE A 423 -8.41 -18.58 4.12
N PRO A 424 -9.67 -19.07 3.99
CA PRO A 424 -9.90 -20.50 3.78
C PRO A 424 -9.25 -21.05 2.51
N LEU A 425 -9.22 -20.26 1.42
CA LEU A 425 -8.56 -20.65 0.16
C LEU A 425 -7.03 -20.63 0.28
N ILE A 426 -6.48 -19.70 1.06
CA ILE A 426 -5.03 -19.67 1.36
C ILE A 426 -4.64 -20.93 2.15
N GLN A 427 -5.44 -21.31 3.15
CA GLN A 427 -5.20 -22.48 3.99
C GLN A 427 -5.35 -23.80 3.23
N SER A 428 -6.34 -23.91 2.33
CA SER A 428 -6.57 -25.12 1.54
C SER A 428 -5.50 -25.36 0.46
N GLY A 429 -4.70 -24.34 0.13
CA GLY A 429 -3.67 -24.42 -0.91
C GLY A 429 -4.22 -24.39 -2.34
N GLU A 430 -5.50 -24.06 -2.53
CA GLU A 430 -6.15 -23.91 -3.85
C GLU A 430 -5.79 -22.57 -4.54
N MET A 431 -4.49 -22.32 -4.67
CA MET A 431 -3.95 -21.01 -5.05
C MET A 431 -4.29 -20.59 -6.49
N SER A 432 -4.66 -21.54 -7.36
CA SER A 432 -5.15 -21.25 -8.72
C SER A 432 -6.47 -20.48 -8.73
N ARG A 433 -7.24 -20.53 -7.63
CA ARG A 433 -8.54 -19.87 -7.49
C ARG A 433 -8.46 -18.48 -6.85
N LEU A 434 -7.30 -18.10 -6.31
CA LEU A 434 -7.12 -16.78 -5.68
C LEU A 434 -7.28 -15.65 -6.70
N SER A 435 -8.03 -14.63 -6.32
CA SER A 435 -8.32 -13.47 -7.17
C SER A 435 -8.07 -12.16 -6.43
N HIS A 436 -7.08 -11.39 -6.90
CA HIS A 436 -6.75 -10.07 -6.35
C HIS A 436 -7.75 -8.98 -6.74
N LEU A 437 -8.75 -9.29 -7.56
CA LEU A 437 -9.76 -8.32 -7.99
C LEU A 437 -10.59 -7.78 -6.84
N LEU A 438 -10.84 -8.58 -5.80
CA LEU A 438 -11.59 -8.15 -4.63
C LEU A 438 -10.80 -7.16 -3.75
N LEU A 439 -9.48 -7.09 -3.93
CA LEU A 439 -8.59 -6.21 -3.17
C LEU A 439 -8.25 -4.91 -3.90
N ARG A 440 -8.54 -4.84 -5.21
CA ARG A 440 -8.23 -3.66 -6.03
C ARG A 440 -9.45 -2.74 -6.19
N PRO A 441 -9.23 -1.42 -6.32
CA PRO A 441 -10.26 -0.52 -6.82
C PRO A 441 -10.78 -1.04 -8.17
N PRO A 442 -12.11 -1.04 -8.42
CA PRO A 442 -13.14 -0.23 -7.76
C PRO A 442 -13.77 -0.85 -6.51
N VAL A 443 -13.36 -2.05 -6.07
CA VAL A 443 -13.91 -2.65 -4.85
C VAL A 443 -13.46 -1.84 -3.64
N GLN A 444 -14.42 -1.44 -2.82
CA GLN A 444 -14.21 -0.55 -1.68
C GLN A 444 -13.66 -1.30 -0.44
N ALA A 445 -12.72 -2.25 -0.63
CA ALA A 445 -12.16 -3.08 0.44
C ALA A 445 -11.45 -2.25 1.54
N VAL A 446 -10.68 -1.23 1.16
CA VAL A 446 -9.99 -0.34 2.11
C VAL A 446 -10.99 0.37 3.05
N PRO A 447 -12.01 1.09 2.55
CA PRO A 447 -12.95 1.74 3.46
C PRO A 447 -13.84 0.75 4.25
N LEU A 448 -14.04 -0.50 3.82
CA LEU A 448 -14.64 -1.55 4.67
C LEU A 448 -13.74 -1.90 5.87
N VAL A 449 -12.45 -2.06 5.65
CA VAL A 449 -11.50 -2.28 6.75
C VAL A 449 -11.47 -1.07 7.69
N ARG A 450 -11.48 0.15 7.14
CA ARG A 450 -11.54 1.37 7.95
C ARG A 450 -12.81 1.50 8.78
N LEU A 451 -13.93 0.92 8.33
CA LEU A 451 -15.15 0.85 9.13
C LEU A 451 -14.90 0.00 10.39
N VAL A 452 -14.33 -1.20 10.23
CA VAL A 452 -13.99 -2.08 11.37
C VAL A 452 -13.06 -1.35 12.34
N VAL A 453 -12.01 -0.70 11.83
CA VAL A 453 -11.07 0.10 12.66
C VAL A 453 -11.79 1.21 13.40
N ALA A 454 -12.64 1.99 12.70
CA ALA A 454 -13.32 3.13 13.29
C ALA A 454 -14.30 2.75 14.40
N VAL A 455 -14.95 1.58 14.30
CA VAL A 455 -15.83 1.08 15.36
C VAL A 455 -15.00 0.51 16.52
N SER A 456 -13.86 -0.11 16.22
CA SER A 456 -12.95 -0.64 17.24
C SER A 456 -12.29 0.47 18.06
N ASP A 457 -12.08 1.65 17.48
CA ASP A 457 -11.42 2.81 18.13
C ASP A 457 -12.12 3.28 19.43
N GLY A 458 -13.37 2.89 19.67
CA GLY A 458 -14.11 3.27 20.88
C GLY A 458 -14.08 2.27 22.03
N ASP A 459 -13.49 1.07 21.86
CA ASP A 459 -13.54 -0.01 22.87
C ASP A 459 -12.29 -0.89 22.84
N ALA A 460 -11.50 -0.85 23.92
CA ALA A 460 -10.27 -1.62 24.07
C ALA A 460 -10.47 -3.15 24.07
N ALA A 461 -11.64 -3.66 24.47
CA ALA A 461 -11.94 -5.09 24.36
C ALA A 461 -12.10 -5.49 22.89
N VAL A 462 -12.85 -4.70 22.11
CA VAL A 462 -13.03 -4.90 20.67
C VAL A 462 -11.69 -4.84 19.94
N MET A 463 -10.85 -3.83 20.25
CA MET A 463 -9.53 -3.70 19.64
C MET A 463 -8.65 -4.94 19.85
N ARG A 464 -8.63 -5.51 21.07
CA ARG A 464 -7.84 -6.71 21.38
C ARG A 464 -8.31 -7.91 20.57
N ASP A 465 -9.61 -8.10 20.44
CA ASP A 465 -10.18 -9.22 19.68
C ASP A 465 -9.97 -9.07 18.18
N VAL A 466 -10.09 -7.84 17.66
CA VAL A 466 -9.76 -7.49 16.27
C VAL A 466 -8.27 -7.72 15.99
N LEU A 467 -7.37 -7.27 16.86
CA LEU A 467 -5.93 -7.47 16.70
C LEU A 467 -5.57 -8.96 16.68
N ARG A 468 -6.18 -9.76 17.57
CA ARG A 468 -5.97 -11.22 17.59
C ARG A 468 -6.36 -11.85 16.25
N LYS A 469 -7.51 -11.47 15.69
CA LYS A 469 -7.96 -11.97 14.40
C LYS A 469 -7.07 -11.52 13.25
N VAL A 470 -6.63 -10.26 13.26
CA VAL A 470 -5.67 -9.73 12.26
C VAL A 470 -4.35 -10.50 12.32
N ARG A 471 -3.86 -10.81 13.52
CA ARG A 471 -2.67 -11.65 13.70
C ARG A 471 -2.84 -13.03 13.09
N GLU A 472 -3.95 -13.72 13.37
CA GLU A 472 -4.23 -15.05 12.81
C GLU A 472 -4.20 -15.02 11.26
N MET A 473 -4.84 -14.02 10.66
CA MET A 473 -4.84 -13.84 9.21
C MET A 473 -3.42 -13.61 8.65
N LEU A 474 -2.65 -12.75 9.31
CA LEU A 474 -1.27 -12.44 8.89
C LEU A 474 -0.32 -13.62 9.06
N GLU A 475 -0.51 -14.42 10.10
CA GLU A 475 0.28 -15.63 10.34
C GLU A 475 0.05 -16.65 9.21
N ILE A 476 -1.20 -16.87 8.82
CA ILE A 476 -1.55 -17.73 7.68
C ILE A 476 -0.88 -17.20 6.40
N ILE A 477 -1.05 -15.91 6.08
CA ILE A 477 -0.46 -15.29 4.89
C ILE A 477 1.07 -15.43 4.90
N TYR A 478 1.71 -15.16 6.05
CA TYR A 478 3.15 -15.23 6.22
C TYR A 478 3.70 -16.65 6.04
N LEU A 479 3.08 -17.64 6.69
CA LEU A 479 3.47 -19.06 6.59
C LEU A 479 3.28 -19.59 5.17
N THR A 480 2.20 -19.20 4.48
CA THR A 480 2.01 -19.57 3.07
C THR A 480 3.10 -18.97 2.18
N CYS A 481 3.44 -17.69 2.36
CA CYS A 481 4.59 -17.07 1.66
C CYS A 481 5.90 -17.82 1.95
N PHE A 482 6.11 -18.21 3.21
CA PHE A 482 7.32 -18.90 3.64
C PHE A 482 7.46 -20.27 2.96
N SER A 483 6.36 -21.05 2.93
CA SER A 483 6.32 -22.34 2.25
C SER A 483 6.60 -22.25 0.75
N PHE A 484 6.17 -21.16 0.10
CA PHE A 484 6.50 -20.92 -1.31
C PHE A 484 7.97 -20.64 -1.51
N HIS A 485 8.61 -19.88 -0.61
CA HIS A 485 10.02 -19.57 -0.71
C HIS A 485 10.90 -20.83 -0.51
N GLU A 486 10.57 -21.68 0.46
CA GLU A 486 11.28 -22.95 0.69
C GLU A 486 11.18 -23.90 -0.52
N ARG A 487 10.01 -23.96 -1.16
CA ARG A 487 9.80 -24.76 -2.38
C ARG A 487 10.48 -24.15 -3.62
N ALA A 488 10.88 -22.89 -3.57
CA ALA A 488 11.33 -22.10 -4.72
C ALA A 488 12.80 -21.70 -4.70
N GLN A 489 13.69 -22.56 -4.19
CA GLN A 489 15.15 -22.43 -4.36
C GLN A 489 15.61 -22.34 -5.85
N LEU A 490 14.68 -22.35 -6.82
CA LEU A 490 14.87 -21.96 -8.21
C LEU A 490 13.91 -20.80 -8.60
N PRO A 491 14.42 -19.66 -9.13
CA PRO A 491 13.65 -18.42 -9.37
C PRO A 491 12.57 -18.49 -10.48
N LYS A 492 12.24 -19.66 -11.03
CA LYS A 492 11.39 -19.82 -12.23
C LYS A 492 10.03 -20.51 -12.02
N LYS A 493 9.61 -20.84 -10.79
CA LYS A 493 8.44 -21.75 -10.60
C LYS A 493 7.26 -21.25 -9.79
N ILE A 494 7.24 -20.02 -9.27
CA ILE A 494 6.06 -19.58 -8.51
C ILE A 494 5.12 -18.75 -9.38
N PRO A 495 3.83 -19.11 -9.48
CA PRO A 495 2.87 -18.31 -10.23
C PRO A 495 2.77 -16.91 -9.65
N HIS A 496 2.87 -15.89 -10.51
CA HIS A 496 2.83 -14.47 -10.15
C HIS A 496 1.54 -14.06 -9.41
N ARG A 497 0.41 -14.67 -9.79
CA ARG A 497 -0.93 -14.27 -9.31
C ARG A 497 -1.14 -14.50 -7.80
N PRO A 498 -0.84 -15.68 -7.22
CA PRO A 498 -0.93 -15.89 -5.77
C PRO A 498 -0.03 -14.98 -4.95
N TRP A 499 1.21 -14.73 -5.38
CA TRP A 499 2.13 -13.83 -4.68
C TRP A 499 1.60 -12.40 -4.62
N HIS A 500 1.16 -11.90 -5.77
CA HIS A 500 0.57 -10.58 -5.85
C HIS A 500 -0.67 -10.46 -4.95
N PHE A 501 -1.52 -11.50 -4.92
CA PHE A 501 -2.67 -11.56 -4.02
C PHE A 501 -2.28 -11.45 -2.55
N LEU A 502 -1.36 -12.30 -2.08
CA LEU A 502 -0.91 -12.32 -0.68
C LEU A 502 -0.28 -10.99 -0.27
N ALA A 503 0.49 -10.37 -1.16
CA ALA A 503 1.01 -9.03 -0.95
C ALA A 503 -0.14 -8.01 -0.81
N CYS A 504 -1.12 -7.99 -1.74
CA CYS A 504 -2.30 -7.13 -1.67
C CYS A 504 -3.10 -7.31 -0.38
N ALA A 505 -3.30 -8.55 0.06
CA ALA A 505 -3.99 -8.86 1.31
C ALA A 505 -3.23 -8.30 2.53
N ALA A 506 -1.91 -8.48 2.59
CA ALA A 506 -1.09 -7.92 3.66
C ALA A 506 -1.11 -6.37 3.68
N GLU A 507 -1.12 -5.72 2.51
CA GLU A 507 -1.27 -4.26 2.42
C GLU A 507 -2.65 -3.80 2.89
N LEU A 508 -3.72 -4.52 2.56
CA LEU A 508 -5.06 -4.22 3.06
C LEU A 508 -5.12 -4.30 4.60
N LEU A 509 -4.50 -5.33 5.20
CA LEU A 509 -4.44 -5.50 6.65
C LEU A 509 -3.57 -4.43 7.34
N PHE A 510 -2.69 -3.73 6.61
CA PHE A 510 -1.96 -2.59 7.17
C PHE A 510 -2.88 -1.42 7.53
N GLU A 511 -4.08 -1.31 6.95
CA GLU A 511 -5.03 -0.23 7.27
C GLU A 511 -5.40 -0.20 8.76
N PHE A 512 -5.37 -1.34 9.48
CA PHE A 512 -5.57 -1.39 10.94
C PHE A 512 -4.51 -0.60 11.70
N PHE A 513 -3.26 -0.60 11.23
CA PHE A 513 -2.12 0.04 11.89
C PHE A 513 -1.86 1.47 11.41
N ARG A 514 -2.74 2.03 10.55
CA ARG A 514 -2.59 3.41 10.06
C ARG A 514 -3.06 4.45 11.07
N ARG A 515 -3.98 4.10 11.99
CA ARG A 515 -4.48 5.01 13.04
C ARG A 515 -3.64 4.91 14.30
N ASP A 516 -3.33 6.06 14.88
CA ASP A 516 -2.49 6.14 16.08
C ASP A 516 -3.20 5.55 17.30
N THR A 517 -4.52 5.77 17.43
CA THR A 517 -5.37 5.25 18.50
C THR A 517 -5.29 3.73 18.60
N PHE A 518 -5.59 3.04 17.49
CA PHE A 518 -5.52 1.58 17.42
C PHE A 518 -4.13 1.05 17.81
N VAL A 519 -3.07 1.74 17.38
CA VAL A 519 -1.69 1.32 17.65
C VAL A 519 -1.27 1.54 19.11
N LEU A 520 -1.75 2.61 19.76
CA LEU A 520 -1.40 2.94 21.14
C LEU A 520 -2.21 2.16 22.19
N GLU A 521 -3.44 1.79 21.86
CA GLU A 521 -4.37 1.12 22.78
C GLU A 521 -4.34 -0.41 22.66
N THR A 522 -3.72 -0.95 21.61
CA THR A 522 -3.51 -2.40 21.45
C THR A 522 -2.19 -2.87 22.06
N ASP A 523 -2.06 -4.19 22.24
CA ASP A 523 -0.80 -4.80 22.68
C ASP A 523 0.33 -4.46 21.69
N PRO A 524 1.33 -3.68 22.12
CA PRO A 524 2.36 -3.18 21.22
C PRO A 524 3.29 -4.29 20.72
N THR A 525 3.44 -5.39 21.49
CA THR A 525 4.21 -6.56 21.08
C THR A 525 3.54 -7.23 19.88
N LEU A 526 2.25 -7.53 20.00
CA LEU A 526 1.47 -8.15 18.91
C LEU A 526 1.38 -7.24 17.68
N ALA A 527 1.20 -5.93 17.88
CA ALA A 527 1.17 -4.96 16.80
C ALA A 527 2.50 -4.92 16.02
N LEU A 528 3.63 -4.94 16.74
CA LEU A 528 4.98 -4.96 16.15
C LEU A 528 5.20 -6.25 15.35
N GLU A 529 4.83 -7.42 15.88
CA GLU A 529 4.91 -8.67 15.12
C GLU A 529 4.05 -8.64 13.84
N CYS A 530 2.81 -8.15 13.93
CA CYS A 530 1.91 -8.06 12.78
C CYS A 530 2.48 -7.16 11.68
N MET A 531 2.92 -5.95 12.02
CA MET A 531 3.51 -5.03 11.06
C MET A 531 4.81 -5.57 10.46
N SER A 532 5.64 -6.27 11.25
CA SER A 532 6.86 -6.90 10.76
C SER A 532 6.57 -8.03 9.76
N ARG A 533 5.51 -8.82 9.97
CA ARG A 533 5.06 -9.83 9.00
C ARG A 533 4.56 -9.18 7.70
N ILE A 534 3.80 -8.08 7.78
CA ILE A 534 3.37 -7.31 6.59
C ILE A 534 4.59 -6.79 5.83
N TYR A 535 5.55 -6.21 6.54
CA TYR A 535 6.81 -5.72 5.97
C TYR A 535 7.54 -6.85 5.22
N ALA A 536 7.70 -8.00 5.87
CA ALA A 536 8.40 -9.15 5.31
C ALA A 536 7.76 -9.69 4.03
N VAL A 537 6.42 -9.86 4.02
CA VAL A 537 5.67 -10.31 2.83
C VAL A 537 5.86 -9.34 1.66
N ARG A 538 5.85 -8.03 1.93
CA ARG A 538 5.97 -6.99 0.89
C ARG A 538 7.39 -6.79 0.38
N ALA A 539 8.38 -6.84 1.25
CA ALA A 539 9.78 -6.79 0.88
C ALA A 539 10.15 -8.01 0.02
N LEU A 540 9.70 -9.21 0.40
CA LEU A 540 9.90 -10.42 -0.38
C LEU A 540 9.31 -10.31 -1.79
N TYR A 541 8.05 -9.86 -1.89
CA TYR A 541 7.40 -9.63 -3.18
C TYR A 541 8.22 -8.71 -4.09
N THR A 542 8.83 -7.65 -3.54
CA THR A 542 9.74 -6.73 -4.26
C THR A 542 10.99 -7.43 -4.79
N SER A 543 11.58 -8.32 -3.99
CA SER A 543 12.84 -9.00 -4.32
C SER A 543 12.72 -10.15 -5.35
N VAL A 544 11.53 -10.70 -5.53
CA VAL A 544 11.30 -11.89 -6.38
C VAL A 544 10.85 -11.52 -7.80
N GLU A 545 10.21 -10.36 -7.97
CA GLU A 545 9.56 -10.01 -9.22
C GLU A 545 10.38 -9.02 -10.07
N ASN A 546 10.97 -9.54 -11.15
CA ASN A 546 11.87 -8.77 -12.02
C ASN A 546 11.14 -7.87 -13.04
N ASN A 547 9.87 -8.14 -13.36
CA ASN A 547 9.11 -7.46 -14.42
C ASN A 547 8.26 -6.28 -13.92
N LYS A 548 8.63 -5.65 -12.81
CA LYS A 548 7.88 -4.52 -12.25
C LYS A 548 8.13 -3.23 -13.01
N THR A 549 7.08 -2.47 -13.24
CA THR A 549 7.22 -1.08 -13.71
C THR A 549 7.96 -0.25 -12.66
N GLU A 550 8.73 0.75 -13.07
CA GLU A 550 9.43 1.64 -12.13
C GLU A 550 8.46 2.37 -11.18
N GLN A 551 7.24 2.64 -11.64
CA GLN A 551 6.17 3.23 -10.83
C GLN A 551 5.70 2.29 -9.70
N GLU A 552 5.53 1.00 -9.98
CA GLU A 552 5.18 0.01 -8.96
C GLU A 552 6.30 -0.16 -7.94
N LYS A 553 7.57 -0.22 -8.38
CA LYS A 553 8.71 -0.28 -7.45
C LYS A 553 8.73 0.92 -6.51
N LYS A 554 8.54 2.14 -7.05
CA LYS A 554 8.48 3.38 -6.25
C LYS A 554 7.33 3.36 -5.24
N SER A 555 6.14 2.93 -5.65
CA SER A 555 4.97 2.80 -4.78
C SER A 555 5.24 1.84 -3.60
N ILE A 556 5.82 0.67 -3.90
CA ILE A 556 6.13 -0.32 -2.86
C ILE A 556 7.20 0.20 -1.88
N LEU A 557 8.23 0.90 -2.36
CA LEU A 557 9.23 1.51 -1.48
C LEU A 557 8.63 2.59 -0.57
N VAL A 558 7.70 3.40 -1.08
CA VAL A 558 6.96 4.38 -0.26
C VAL A 558 6.13 3.67 0.82
N PHE A 559 5.48 2.56 0.46
CA PHE A 559 4.73 1.74 1.39
C PHE A 559 5.60 1.12 2.49
N LEU A 560 6.73 0.51 2.12
CA LEU A 560 7.69 -0.08 3.08
C LEU A 560 8.27 0.98 4.04
N ARG A 561 8.55 2.19 3.54
CA ARG A 561 8.96 3.33 4.39
C ARG A 561 7.85 3.75 5.36
N SER A 562 6.59 3.73 4.91
CA SER A 562 5.43 4.01 5.78
C SER A 562 5.32 3.00 6.93
N ILE A 563 5.49 1.70 6.64
CA ILE A 563 5.52 0.67 7.69
C ILE A 563 6.71 0.88 8.62
N GLY A 564 7.91 1.16 8.07
CA GLY A 564 9.12 1.40 8.87
C GLY A 564 8.96 2.52 9.89
N ARG A 565 8.28 3.62 9.52
CA ARG A 565 7.95 4.72 10.45
C ARG A 565 6.99 4.28 11.56
N ARG A 566 5.99 3.45 11.22
CA ARG A 566 5.02 2.92 12.19
C ARG A 566 5.64 1.91 13.15
N LEU A 567 6.54 1.06 12.66
CA LEU A 567 7.32 0.14 13.48
C LEU A 567 8.14 0.89 14.56
N LEU A 568 8.81 1.97 14.19
CA LEU A 568 9.52 2.85 15.13
C LEU A 568 8.57 3.58 16.10
N PHE A 569 7.38 3.95 15.64
CA PHE A 569 6.38 4.58 16.50
C PHE A 569 5.91 3.63 17.60
N VAL A 570 5.66 2.35 17.28
CA VAL A 570 5.23 1.35 18.29
C VAL A 570 6.30 1.11 19.33
N SER A 571 7.53 0.80 18.89
CA SER A 571 8.62 0.48 19.83
C SER A 571 8.97 1.63 20.78
N ARG A 572 8.79 2.89 20.34
CA ARG A 572 8.99 4.08 21.19
C ARG A 572 7.95 4.23 22.30
N ASN A 573 6.76 3.65 22.14
CA ASN A 573 5.67 3.72 23.10
C ASN A 573 5.57 2.45 23.97
N MET A 574 6.43 1.45 23.74
CA MET A 574 6.52 0.25 24.58
C MET A 574 7.14 0.56 25.95
N LEU A 575 6.70 -0.18 26.97
CA LEU A 575 7.31 -0.16 28.29
C LEU A 575 8.70 -0.82 28.27
N SER A 576 9.53 -0.49 29.26
CA SER A 576 10.87 -1.06 29.37
C SER A 576 10.89 -2.58 29.47
N THR A 577 9.94 -3.14 30.21
CA THR A 577 9.77 -4.59 30.34
C THR A 577 9.44 -5.24 29.00
N GLU A 578 8.52 -4.65 28.24
CA GLU A 578 8.11 -5.14 26.92
C GLU A 578 9.25 -5.07 25.90
N ILE A 579 10.00 -3.97 25.88
CA ILE A 579 11.19 -3.82 25.01
C ILE A 579 12.23 -4.90 25.30
N ASN A 580 12.51 -5.15 26.59
CA ASN A 580 13.48 -6.16 26.98
C ASN A 580 13.03 -7.58 26.64
N VAL A 581 11.79 -7.94 26.97
CA VAL A 581 11.20 -9.26 26.67
C VAL A 581 11.16 -9.48 25.16
N PHE A 582 10.71 -8.50 24.37
CA PHE A 582 10.66 -8.64 22.93
C PHE A 582 12.06 -8.80 22.31
N PHE A 583 13.04 -8.05 22.82
CA PHE A 583 14.42 -8.18 22.36
C PHE A 583 14.97 -9.59 22.62
N THR A 584 14.80 -10.11 23.85
CA THR A 584 15.34 -11.41 24.24
C THR A 584 14.61 -12.58 23.58
N ASP A 585 13.28 -12.51 23.50
CA ASP A 585 12.45 -13.67 23.15
C ASP A 585 12.14 -13.73 21.65
N VAL A 586 12.23 -12.59 20.94
CA VAL A 586 11.90 -12.51 19.52
C VAL A 586 13.13 -12.15 18.67
N ILE A 587 13.84 -11.07 18.99
CA ILE A 587 14.94 -10.58 18.14
C ILE A 587 16.16 -11.51 18.20
N LEU A 588 16.65 -11.84 19.40
CA LEU A 588 17.86 -12.67 19.54
C LEU A 588 17.74 -14.05 18.87
N PRO A 589 16.63 -14.80 19.02
CA PRO A 589 16.47 -16.08 18.34
C PRO A 589 16.45 -15.92 16.81
N CYS A 590 15.83 -14.85 16.30
CA CYS A 590 15.75 -14.59 14.86
C CYS A 590 17.11 -14.24 14.24
N VAL A 591 17.99 -13.58 14.99
CA VAL A 591 19.34 -13.15 14.54
C VAL A 591 20.40 -14.22 14.84
N SER A 592 20.03 -15.35 15.44
CA SER A 592 20.97 -16.45 15.69
C SER A 592 21.66 -16.93 14.39
N LYS A 593 22.95 -17.28 14.50
CA LYS A 593 23.78 -17.73 13.38
C LYS A 593 23.10 -18.84 12.55
N LYS A 594 22.49 -19.81 13.24
CA LYS A 594 21.75 -20.93 12.64
C LYS A 594 20.58 -20.47 11.75
N ASN A 595 19.85 -19.43 12.15
CA ASN A 595 18.71 -18.92 11.37
C ASN A 595 19.17 -18.01 10.22
N MET A 596 20.25 -17.25 10.45
CA MET A 596 20.84 -16.37 9.44
C MET A 596 21.58 -17.13 8.32
N GLU A 597 21.98 -18.37 8.56
CA GLU A 597 22.58 -19.25 7.54
C GLU A 597 21.55 -19.88 6.58
N ARG A 598 20.25 -19.88 6.92
CA ARG A 598 19.18 -20.57 6.15
C ARG A 598 18.87 -19.95 4.77
N ARG A 599 19.52 -18.86 4.36
CA ARG A 599 19.34 -18.18 3.05
C ARG A 599 17.89 -17.84 2.70
N ASN A 600 17.05 -17.55 3.70
CA ASN A 600 15.64 -17.23 3.48
C ASN A 600 15.42 -15.72 3.43
N ARG A 601 15.06 -15.20 2.25
CA ARG A 601 14.84 -13.75 2.03
C ARG A 601 13.65 -13.20 2.84
N GLN A 602 12.61 -14.00 3.07
CA GLN A 602 11.48 -13.58 3.89
C GLN A 602 11.89 -13.42 5.35
N HIS A 603 12.69 -14.35 5.87
CA HIS A 603 13.26 -14.25 7.20
C HIS A 603 14.14 -13.02 7.36
N TYR A 604 14.99 -12.72 6.37
CA TYR A 604 15.81 -11.50 6.40
C TYR A 604 14.99 -10.23 6.42
N ALA A 605 13.91 -10.17 5.64
CA ALA A 605 13.00 -9.02 5.66
C ALA A 605 12.23 -8.91 7.00
N LEU A 606 11.92 -10.03 7.66
CA LEU A 606 11.33 -10.02 9.00
C LEU A 606 12.33 -9.48 10.04
N VAL A 607 13.58 -9.96 10.00
CA VAL A 607 14.66 -9.46 10.87
C VAL A 607 14.91 -7.98 10.60
N GLU A 608 14.91 -7.55 9.34
CA GLU A 608 15.03 -6.14 8.96
C GLU A 608 13.93 -5.29 9.62
N ALA A 609 12.68 -5.76 9.61
CA ALA A 609 11.57 -5.04 10.26
C ALA A 609 11.77 -4.93 11.79
N TYR A 610 12.18 -6.02 12.46
CA TYR A 610 12.42 -6.01 13.90
C TYR A 610 13.62 -5.16 14.32
N VAL A 611 14.75 -5.27 13.63
CA VAL A 611 15.93 -4.46 13.95
C VAL A 611 15.63 -2.98 13.65
N ARG A 612 14.87 -2.69 12.59
CA ARG A 612 14.43 -1.32 12.29
C ARG A 612 13.53 -0.74 13.35
N SER A 613 12.59 -1.51 13.92
CA SER A 613 11.76 -0.99 15.01
C SER A 613 12.59 -0.63 16.24
N PHE A 614 13.71 -1.33 16.48
CA PHE A 614 14.59 -1.05 17.62
C PHE A 614 15.70 -0.02 17.32
N ALA A 615 15.86 0.42 16.07
CA ALA A 615 16.85 1.41 15.66
C ALA A 615 16.44 2.85 16.06
N SER A 616 16.23 3.08 17.35
CA SER A 616 15.75 4.34 17.92
C SER A 616 16.47 4.65 19.23
N ALA A 617 16.96 5.88 19.36
CA ALA A 617 17.61 6.38 20.58
C ALA A 617 16.75 6.20 21.83
N ALA A 618 15.42 6.35 21.71
CA ALA A 618 14.49 6.16 22.82
C ALA A 618 14.39 4.69 23.27
N VAL A 619 14.42 3.73 22.33
CA VAL A 619 14.37 2.29 22.65
C VAL A 619 15.69 1.87 23.30
N ALA A 620 16.81 2.34 22.74
CA ALA A 620 18.13 2.11 23.31
C ALA A 620 18.27 2.71 24.73
N LEU A 621 17.67 3.85 25.02
CA LEU A 621 17.69 4.42 26.37
C LEU A 621 17.03 3.50 27.41
N VAL A 622 16.05 2.69 26.99
CA VAL A 622 15.13 1.96 27.88
C VAL A 622 15.48 0.47 28.01
N LEU A 623 16.26 -0.10 27.09
CA LEU A 623 16.75 -1.49 27.16
C LEU A 623 17.59 -1.74 28.44
N SER A 624 17.64 -2.95 28.98
CA SER A 624 18.50 -3.24 30.13
C SER A 624 19.99 -3.13 29.74
N ASP A 625 20.82 -2.66 30.68
CA ASP A 625 22.26 -2.52 30.45
C ASP A 625 22.91 -3.88 30.15
N GLU A 626 22.41 -4.97 30.76
CA GLU A 626 22.88 -6.34 30.51
C GLU A 626 22.62 -6.77 29.06
N ASN A 627 21.38 -6.62 28.57
CA ASN A 627 21.03 -6.96 27.19
C ASN A 627 21.82 -6.12 26.18
N MET A 628 22.01 -4.84 26.50
CA MET A 628 22.76 -3.94 25.64
C MET A 628 24.24 -4.35 25.57
N LEU A 629 24.90 -4.63 26.70
CA LEU A 629 26.31 -5.00 26.72
C LEU A 629 26.57 -6.38 26.11
N ARG A 630 25.64 -7.32 26.30
CA ARG A 630 25.84 -8.70 25.88
C ARG A 630 25.48 -8.97 24.43
N HIS A 631 24.45 -8.31 23.90
CA HIS A 631 23.82 -8.76 22.65
C HIS A 631 23.63 -7.68 21.58
N TRP A 632 23.78 -6.38 21.92
CA TRP A 632 23.52 -5.29 20.99
C TRP A 632 24.49 -5.29 19.80
N VAL A 633 25.80 -5.38 20.08
CA VAL A 633 26.84 -5.40 19.05
C VAL A 633 26.77 -6.68 18.22
N ASP A 634 26.59 -7.83 18.87
CA ASP A 634 26.48 -9.13 18.17
C ASP A 634 25.31 -9.14 17.19
N THR A 635 24.14 -8.63 17.61
CA THR A 635 22.95 -8.51 16.77
C THR A 635 23.23 -7.60 15.56
N ALA A 636 23.83 -6.43 15.78
CA ALA A 636 24.18 -5.50 14.72
C ALA A 636 25.16 -6.11 13.70
N LEU A 637 26.24 -6.74 14.18
CA LEU A 637 27.29 -7.30 13.33
C LEU A 637 26.77 -8.44 12.45
N VAL A 638 25.88 -9.29 12.97
CA VAL A 638 25.26 -10.36 12.17
C VAL A 638 24.41 -9.79 11.03
N CYS A 639 23.69 -8.69 11.28
CA CYS A 639 22.92 -7.99 10.25
C CYS A 639 23.83 -7.31 9.21
N ILE A 640 24.87 -6.61 9.65
CA ILE A 640 25.81 -5.87 8.79
C ILE A 640 26.60 -6.81 7.88
N LYS A 641 27.07 -7.95 8.42
CA LYS A 641 27.89 -8.92 7.68
C LYS A 641 27.07 -9.84 6.78
N ASN A 642 25.75 -9.70 6.73
CA ASN A 642 24.92 -10.58 5.92
C ASN A 642 25.12 -10.28 4.42
N PRO A 643 25.68 -11.20 3.61
CA PRO A 643 25.99 -10.92 2.21
C PRO A 643 24.78 -11.01 1.27
N LEU A 644 23.58 -11.31 1.80
CA LEU A 644 22.39 -11.64 1.02
C LEU A 644 21.32 -10.54 1.08
N SER A 645 21.45 -9.56 1.96
CA SER A 645 20.49 -8.47 2.11
C SER A 645 21.15 -7.13 2.44
N ASP A 646 21.28 -6.30 1.42
CA ASP A 646 21.72 -4.91 1.49
C ASP A 646 20.89 -4.06 2.47
N SER A 647 19.56 -4.25 2.46
CA SER A 647 18.65 -3.51 3.32
C SER A 647 18.81 -3.88 4.80
N LEU A 648 19.18 -5.13 5.09
CA LEU A 648 19.46 -5.59 6.45
C LEU A 648 20.76 -4.98 6.99
N ALA A 649 21.78 -4.83 6.14
CA ALA A 649 23.04 -4.21 6.52
C ALA A 649 22.86 -2.73 6.92
N VAL A 650 22.08 -1.97 6.13
CA VAL A 650 21.71 -0.58 6.45
C VAL A 650 21.03 -0.49 7.82
N VAL A 651 20.02 -1.34 8.05
CA VAL A 651 19.25 -1.32 9.30
C VAL A 651 20.10 -1.76 10.51
N GLY A 652 21.03 -2.70 10.31
CA GLY A 652 21.99 -3.09 11.34
C GLY A 652 22.91 -1.94 11.78
N LEU A 653 23.31 -1.09 10.83
CA LEU A 653 24.07 0.13 11.13
C LEU A 653 23.21 1.15 11.91
N ASP A 654 21.98 1.41 11.46
CA ASP A 654 21.06 2.33 12.16
C ASP A 654 20.81 1.89 13.60
N PHE A 655 20.61 0.59 13.80
CA PHE A 655 20.44 -0.02 15.12
C PHE A 655 21.67 0.17 16.00
N LEU A 656 22.86 -0.11 15.47
CA LEU A 656 24.13 0.12 16.19
C LEU A 656 24.30 1.60 16.60
N CYS A 657 24.06 2.52 15.66
CA CYS A 657 24.18 3.96 15.88
C CYS A 657 23.20 4.49 16.94
N SER A 658 22.02 3.89 17.07
CA SER A 658 20.96 4.38 17.97
C SER A 658 21.36 4.36 19.46
N ALA A 659 22.24 3.45 19.89
CA ALA A 659 22.77 3.41 21.25
C ALA A 659 23.57 4.67 21.61
N PHE A 660 24.32 5.23 20.66
CA PHE A 660 25.11 6.45 20.86
C PHE A 660 24.23 7.70 20.88
N LEU A 661 23.21 7.73 20.02
CA LEU A 661 22.23 8.81 19.97
C LEU A 661 21.35 8.88 21.24
N SER A 662 21.27 7.79 22.02
CA SER A 662 20.48 7.71 23.26
C SER A 662 21.01 8.57 24.43
N LYS A 663 22.23 9.11 24.33
CA LYS A 663 22.91 9.88 25.40
C LYS A 663 23.12 9.12 26.72
N ARG A 664 22.96 7.80 26.72
CA ARG A 664 23.14 6.96 27.91
C ARG A 664 24.63 6.84 28.28
N ALA A 665 24.94 6.79 29.58
CA ALA A 665 26.33 6.70 30.06
C ALA A 665 27.04 5.39 29.66
N ILE A 666 26.28 4.41 29.17
CA ILE A 666 26.81 3.19 28.57
C ILE A 666 27.39 3.42 27.17
N ALA A 667 27.00 4.49 26.45
CA ALA A 667 27.51 4.80 25.11
C ALA A 667 29.04 4.92 25.08
N PRO A 668 29.71 5.63 26.02
CA PRO A 668 31.17 5.60 26.21
C PRO A 668 31.79 4.20 26.41
N LEU A 669 31.04 3.21 26.91
CA LEU A 669 31.51 1.83 27.06
C LEU A 669 31.41 1.04 25.75
N PHE A 670 30.55 1.47 24.82
CA PHE A 670 30.46 0.97 23.43
C PHE A 670 31.40 1.71 22.46
N VAL A 671 32.06 2.78 22.90
CA VAL A 671 32.74 3.79 22.06
C VAL A 671 33.91 3.28 21.21
N PRO A 672 34.82 2.38 21.63
CA PRO A 672 36.10 2.45 20.92
C PRO A 672 36.16 1.72 19.57
N THR A 673 35.15 0.95 19.16
CA THR A 673 35.39 0.02 18.03
C THR A 673 34.79 0.37 16.67
N TYR A 674 33.57 0.93 16.56
CA TYR A 674 32.96 1.05 15.21
C TYR A 674 32.30 2.40 14.90
N VAL A 675 31.77 3.14 15.88
CA VAL A 675 30.96 4.34 15.60
C VAL A 675 31.69 5.66 15.83
N THR A 676 32.75 5.73 16.63
CA THR A 676 33.64 6.92 16.64
C THR A 676 34.19 7.23 15.24
N LEU A 677 34.13 6.23 14.35
CA LEU A 677 34.60 6.25 12.98
C LEU A 677 33.50 6.50 11.93
N VAL A 678 32.21 6.40 12.28
CA VAL A 678 31.07 6.60 11.36
C VAL A 678 30.22 7.81 11.79
N CYS A 679 30.21 8.17 13.06
CA CYS A 679 29.62 9.40 13.58
C CYS A 679 30.62 10.07 14.54
N PRO A 680 31.37 11.09 14.12
CA PRO A 680 32.30 11.79 14.99
C PRO A 680 31.52 12.42 16.15
N VAL A 681 31.80 11.97 17.37
CA VAL A 681 31.22 12.55 18.58
C VAL A 681 31.89 13.89 18.82
N SER A 682 31.22 14.97 18.42
CA SER A 682 31.76 16.34 18.40
C SER A 682 32.07 16.90 19.80
N SER A 683 31.61 16.25 20.87
CA SER A 683 31.87 16.65 22.25
C SER A 683 31.82 15.45 23.20
N PRO A 684 32.97 14.87 23.59
CA PRO A 684 33.03 13.81 24.59
C PRO A 684 32.56 14.28 25.98
N ALA A 685 32.59 15.59 26.24
CA ALA A 685 32.10 16.20 27.48
C ALA A 685 30.56 16.13 27.67
N ARG A 686 29.82 15.72 26.63
CA ARG A 686 28.35 15.63 26.65
C ARG A 686 27.81 14.42 27.45
N TYR A 687 28.65 13.43 27.75
CA TYR A 687 28.26 12.18 28.41
C TYR A 687 28.88 12.12 29.81
N GLY A 688 28.05 11.93 30.84
CA GLY A 688 28.51 11.79 32.22
C GLY A 688 29.31 10.51 32.46
N GLU A 689 30.02 10.44 33.59
CA GLU A 689 30.74 9.24 34.02
C GLU A 689 29.75 8.11 34.35
N PRO A 690 29.92 6.88 33.82
CA PRO A 690 28.92 5.82 33.99
C PRO A 690 28.87 5.35 35.44
N PRO A 691 27.69 5.01 36.01
CA PRO A 691 27.58 4.46 37.35
C PRO A 691 28.56 3.31 37.65
N LEU A 692 29.12 3.28 38.87
CA LEU A 692 30.19 2.35 39.24
C LEU A 692 29.83 0.88 39.03
N PHE A 693 28.57 0.49 39.24
CA PHE A 693 28.10 -0.87 38.99
C PHE A 693 28.16 -1.25 37.50
N LEU A 694 27.91 -0.31 36.59
CA LEU A 694 28.03 -0.51 35.14
C LEU A 694 29.47 -0.60 34.72
N ALA A 695 30.34 0.25 35.27
CA ALA A 695 31.77 0.14 35.05
C ALA A 695 32.30 -1.23 35.51
N ARG A 696 31.86 -1.72 36.69
CA ARG A 696 32.21 -3.06 37.20
C ARG A 696 31.73 -4.18 36.29
N HIS A 697 30.52 -4.07 35.74
CA HIS A 697 30.00 -5.06 34.81
C HIS A 697 30.77 -5.03 33.49
N PHE A 698 31.05 -3.85 32.95
CA PHE A 698 31.92 -3.67 31.78
C PHE A 698 33.31 -4.27 31.98
N ALA A 699 33.95 -4.04 33.13
CA ALA A 699 35.27 -4.61 33.42
C ALA A 699 35.29 -6.16 33.39
N ARG A 700 34.14 -6.80 33.67
CA ARG A 700 33.96 -8.26 33.55
C ARG A 700 33.70 -8.71 32.12
N THR A 701 33.07 -7.88 31.29
CA THR A 701 32.62 -8.26 29.94
C THR A 701 33.51 -7.76 28.81
N VAL A 702 34.36 -6.75 29.05
CA VAL A 702 35.24 -6.11 28.03
C VAL A 702 36.11 -7.13 27.29
N ARG A 703 36.54 -8.19 27.98
CA ARG A 703 37.29 -9.30 27.40
C ARG A 703 36.48 -9.99 26.30
N ASN A 704 35.23 -10.37 26.59
CA ASN A 704 34.38 -11.07 25.64
C ASN A 704 34.12 -10.20 24.40
N CYS A 705 33.93 -8.89 24.60
CA CYS A 705 33.79 -7.93 23.51
C CYS A 705 35.06 -7.86 22.64
N CYS A 706 36.24 -7.71 23.25
CA CYS A 706 37.50 -7.66 22.51
C CYS A 706 37.80 -8.98 21.79
N GLN A 707 37.50 -10.12 22.42
CA GLN A 707 37.67 -11.44 21.82
C GLN A 707 36.76 -11.65 20.60
N ALA A 708 35.49 -11.21 20.67
CA ALA A 708 34.59 -11.25 19.52
C ALA A 708 35.08 -10.38 18.35
N LEU A 709 35.71 -9.24 18.66
CA LEU A 709 36.32 -8.34 17.68
C LEU A 709 37.58 -8.93 17.05
N GLU A 710 38.44 -9.58 17.84
CA GLU A 710 39.63 -10.29 17.33
C GLU A 710 39.27 -11.49 16.45
N GLN A 711 38.10 -12.12 16.68
CA GLN A 711 37.58 -13.21 15.86
C GLN A 711 36.91 -12.75 14.54
N CYS A 712 36.79 -11.44 14.32
CA CYS A 712 36.24 -10.90 13.08
C CYS A 712 37.25 -11.02 11.93
N ASP A 713 36.80 -11.59 10.80
CA ASP A 713 37.60 -11.66 9.58
C ASP A 713 37.80 -10.26 8.94
N GLU A 714 38.96 -9.67 9.21
CA GLU A 714 39.39 -8.37 8.70
C GLU A 714 39.48 -8.34 7.17
N ARG A 715 39.83 -9.47 6.54
CA ARG A 715 39.97 -9.56 5.08
C ARG A 715 38.60 -9.51 4.42
N ALA A 716 37.65 -10.30 4.91
CA ALA A 716 36.27 -10.29 4.42
C ALA A 716 35.59 -8.91 4.56
N LEU A 717 35.86 -8.21 5.67
CA LEU A 717 35.35 -6.85 5.89
C LEU A 717 36.00 -5.83 4.94
N SER A 718 37.31 -5.89 4.76
CA SER A 718 38.06 -5.01 3.86
C SER A 718 37.65 -5.21 2.40
N GLU A 719 37.46 -6.46 1.97
CA GLU A 719 36.93 -6.81 0.64
C GLU A 719 35.51 -6.28 0.43
N SER A 720 34.66 -6.36 1.46
CA SER A 720 33.30 -5.82 1.42
C SER A 720 33.30 -4.29 1.32
N ILE A 721 34.19 -3.57 2.01
CA ILE A 721 34.26 -2.10 1.93
C ILE A 721 34.85 -1.65 0.58
N ARG A 722 35.85 -2.36 0.05
CA ARG A 722 36.55 -2.01 -1.20
C ARG A 722 35.81 -2.42 -2.47
N ALA A 723 34.82 -3.29 -2.37
CA ALA A 723 34.02 -3.67 -3.54
C ALA A 723 33.24 -2.46 -4.08
N PRO A 724 33.35 -2.12 -5.39
CA PRO A 724 32.72 -0.93 -5.96
C PRO A 724 31.19 -0.99 -5.96
N ASN A 725 30.63 -2.20 -5.88
CA ASN A 725 29.18 -2.45 -5.83
C ASN A 725 28.67 -2.73 -4.42
N SER A 726 29.52 -2.67 -3.40
CA SER A 726 29.13 -2.90 -2.02
C SER A 726 28.26 -1.78 -1.49
N THR A 727 27.16 -2.17 -0.84
CA THR A 727 26.27 -1.30 -0.08
C THR A 727 26.99 -0.60 1.06
N LEU A 728 27.95 -1.26 1.71
CA LEU A 728 28.80 -0.69 2.75
C LEU A 728 29.61 0.49 2.20
N ASN A 729 30.16 0.37 0.98
CA ASN A 729 30.89 1.46 0.32
C ASN A 729 29.98 2.67 -0.02
N LYS A 730 28.76 2.40 -0.50
CA LYS A 730 27.75 3.45 -0.79
C LYS A 730 27.31 4.21 0.47
N ILE A 731 27.09 3.50 1.58
CA ILE A 731 26.67 4.11 2.86
C ILE A 731 27.83 4.89 3.47
N VAL A 732 29.04 4.34 3.43
CA VAL A 732 30.26 5.00 3.93
C VAL A 732 30.54 6.29 3.17
N SER A 733 30.32 6.31 1.85
CA SER A 733 30.45 7.52 1.03
C SER A 733 29.34 8.55 1.26
N GLU A 734 28.12 8.13 1.58
CA GLU A 734 27.01 9.03 1.93
C GLU A 734 27.15 9.65 3.34
N ILE A 735 27.65 8.89 4.32
CA ILE A 735 27.90 9.38 5.68
C ILE A 735 29.14 10.29 5.73
N SER A 736 30.12 10.02 4.87
CA SER A 736 31.33 10.83 4.72
C SER A 736 31.07 12.02 3.79
N LEU A 737 30.29 13.01 4.23
CA LEU A 737 30.10 14.29 3.54
C LEU A 737 31.42 15.10 3.51
N GLY A 738 32.39 14.68 2.69
CA GLY A 738 33.65 15.38 2.46
C GLY A 738 34.79 14.45 2.00
N ALA A 739 35.61 14.95 1.07
CA ALA A 739 36.76 14.23 0.46
C ALA A 739 37.87 13.79 1.45
N HIS A 740 37.73 14.06 2.74
CA HIS A 740 38.68 13.67 3.80
C HIS A 740 38.25 12.43 4.60
N GLY A 741 37.04 11.88 4.38
CA GLY A 741 36.53 10.71 5.11
C GLY A 741 37.09 9.37 4.63
N ALA A 742 37.27 9.20 3.31
CA ALA A 742 37.70 7.91 2.73
C ALA A 742 39.07 7.43 3.23
N GLY A 743 40.01 8.35 3.51
CA GLY A 743 41.33 8.03 4.07
C GLY A 743 41.29 7.56 5.52
N SER A 744 40.24 7.90 6.29
CA SER A 744 40.09 7.50 7.69
C SER A 744 39.56 6.08 7.87
N LEU A 745 39.04 5.44 6.81
CA LEU A 745 38.49 4.07 6.89
C LEU A 745 39.52 2.96 6.66
N ASP A 746 40.61 3.23 5.93
CA ASP A 746 41.71 2.27 5.77
C ASP A 746 42.45 2.00 7.10
N SER A 747 42.33 2.90 8.09
CA SER A 747 42.85 2.73 9.45
C SER A 747 41.93 1.95 10.40
N ILE A 748 40.71 1.61 9.97
CA ILE A 748 39.68 0.97 10.80
C ILE A 748 39.68 -0.52 10.58
N ARG A 749 40.38 -1.22 11.45
CA ARG A 749 40.40 -2.69 11.49
C ARG A 749 39.80 -3.16 12.81
N PRO A 750 39.23 -4.37 12.89
CA PRO A 750 38.78 -4.93 14.17
C PRO A 750 39.90 -4.85 15.23
N VAL A 751 41.15 -5.15 14.83
CA VAL A 751 42.36 -4.97 15.66
C VAL A 751 42.64 -3.49 15.97
N SER A 752 42.56 -2.63 14.95
CA SER A 752 42.39 -1.16 15.00
C SER A 752 41.71 -0.64 16.26
N SER A 753 40.60 -1.28 16.53
CA SER A 753 39.53 -0.69 17.28
C SER A 753 39.32 -1.43 18.60
N VAL A 754 39.96 -2.60 18.77
CA VAL A 754 40.45 -3.10 20.08
C VAL A 754 41.59 -2.21 20.61
N LEU A 755 42.55 -1.78 19.78
CA LEU A 755 43.64 -0.89 20.22
C LEU A 755 43.13 0.49 20.71
N LEU A 756 42.02 0.96 20.14
CA LEU A 756 41.31 2.15 20.63
C LEU A 756 40.63 1.87 21.99
N ILE A 757 40.08 0.68 22.24
CA ILE A 757 39.57 0.30 23.57
C ILE A 757 40.70 0.39 24.59
N VAL A 758 41.84 -0.22 24.28
CA VAL A 758 43.02 -0.23 25.14
C VAL A 758 43.49 1.20 25.43
N SER A 759 43.57 2.05 24.40
CA SER A 759 44.03 3.43 24.55
C SER A 759 43.03 4.28 25.34
N ALA A 760 41.72 4.13 25.10
CA ALA A 760 40.70 4.86 25.85
C ALA A 760 40.64 4.44 27.33
N LEU A 761 40.83 3.14 27.63
CA LEU A 761 40.95 2.65 29.00
C LEU A 761 42.19 3.20 29.68
N PHE A 762 43.33 3.18 28.98
CA PHE A 762 44.58 3.76 29.47
C PHE A 762 44.43 5.26 29.76
N ASP A 763 43.92 6.05 28.81
CA ASP A 763 43.70 7.48 28.98
C ASP A 763 42.75 7.76 30.16
N LYS A 764 41.69 6.96 30.31
CA LYS A 764 40.78 7.07 31.46
C LYS A 764 41.46 6.74 32.78
N VAL A 765 42.27 5.68 32.83
CA VAL A 765 43.08 5.35 34.01
C VAL A 765 44.05 6.50 34.34
N CYS A 766 44.74 7.06 33.36
CA CYS A 766 45.63 8.20 33.53
C CYS A 766 44.89 9.46 34.01
N ILE A 767 43.72 9.77 33.45
CA ILE A 767 42.89 10.91 33.90
C ILE A 767 42.43 10.73 35.34
N LEU A 768 42.00 9.51 35.69
CA LEU A 768 41.60 9.13 37.05
C LEU A 768 42.79 9.12 38.02
N LEU A 769 44.03 9.06 37.56
CA LEU A 769 45.23 9.22 38.39
C LEU A 769 45.71 10.69 38.44
N GLY A 770 45.50 11.47 37.36
CA GLY A 770 46.09 12.80 37.16
C GLY A 770 45.32 14.02 37.71
N HIS A 771 44.02 13.93 38.01
CA HIS A 771 43.30 15.07 38.63
C HIS A 771 43.75 15.30 40.09
N THR A 772 44.23 16.49 40.47
CA THR A 772 44.70 16.79 41.84
C THR A 772 44.07 18.06 42.44
N ALA A 773 42.95 18.54 41.89
CA ALA A 773 42.21 19.63 42.51
C ALA A 773 41.47 19.15 43.78
N ALA A 774 41.27 20.02 44.76
CA ALA A 774 40.71 19.73 46.08
C ALA A 774 39.32 19.05 45.99
N ILE A 775 39.29 17.73 46.10
CA ILE A 775 38.09 16.88 46.00
C ILE A 775 37.71 16.40 47.40
N THR A 776 36.42 16.39 47.72
CA THR A 776 35.86 15.85 48.97
C THR A 776 36.21 14.36 49.15
N THR A 777 36.27 13.88 50.39
CA THR A 777 36.63 12.48 50.73
C THR A 777 35.75 11.44 50.01
N ALA A 778 34.46 11.72 49.82
CA ALA A 778 33.53 10.85 49.11
C ALA A 778 33.85 10.72 47.60
N ALA A 779 34.10 11.83 46.91
CA ALA A 779 34.46 11.84 45.49
C ALA A 779 35.86 11.25 45.24
N ARG A 780 36.76 11.28 46.23
CA ARG A 780 38.05 10.56 46.19
C ARG A 780 37.87 9.04 46.24
N GLN A 781 36.97 8.52 47.08
CA GLN A 781 36.69 7.09 47.17
C GLN A 781 36.01 6.55 45.92
N GLU A 782 35.03 7.28 45.38
CA GLU A 782 34.33 6.92 44.14
C GLU A 782 35.31 6.87 42.96
N ARG A 783 36.18 7.88 42.83
CA ARG A 783 37.24 7.92 41.83
C ARG A 783 38.23 6.75 41.93
N LEU A 784 38.66 6.39 43.14
CA LEU A 784 39.53 5.23 43.35
C LEU A 784 38.84 3.92 42.95
N ALA A 785 37.53 3.80 43.21
CA ALA A 785 36.76 2.65 42.78
C ALA A 785 36.63 2.58 41.25
N TYR A 786 36.47 3.72 40.54
CA TYR A 786 36.52 3.75 39.07
C TYR A 786 37.90 3.38 38.53
N PHE A 787 38.97 3.87 39.14
CA PHE A 787 40.34 3.49 38.79
C PHE A 787 40.53 1.97 38.89
N GLN A 788 40.14 1.36 40.02
CA GLN A 788 40.25 -0.08 40.20
C GLN A 788 39.49 -0.87 39.11
N VAL A 789 38.32 -0.40 38.74
CA VAL A 789 37.47 -1.04 37.74
C VAL A 789 38.07 -0.95 36.33
N TYR A 790 38.46 0.25 35.89
CA TYR A 790 39.03 0.43 34.55
C TYR A 790 40.43 -0.17 34.40
N TYR A 791 41.22 -0.16 35.48
CA TYR A 791 42.54 -0.77 35.45
C TYR A 791 42.43 -2.31 35.48
N SER A 792 41.50 -2.89 36.24
CA SER A 792 41.20 -4.32 36.16
C SER A 792 40.67 -4.71 34.76
N ALA A 793 39.83 -3.87 34.15
CA ALA A 793 39.38 -4.05 32.77
C ALA A 793 40.57 -4.09 31.78
N LEU A 794 41.52 -3.15 31.91
CA LEU A 794 42.74 -3.11 31.10
C LEU A 794 43.62 -4.34 31.29
N ILE A 795 43.81 -4.79 32.54
CA ILE A 795 44.59 -6.00 32.87
C ILE A 795 43.91 -7.26 32.28
N ASN A 796 42.57 -7.36 32.32
CA ASN A 796 41.85 -8.48 31.72
C ASN A 796 42.06 -8.61 30.21
N LEU A 797 42.49 -7.54 29.51
CA LEU A 797 42.84 -7.57 28.09
C LEU A 797 44.21 -8.20 27.79
N LEU A 798 45.01 -8.55 28.82
CA LEU A 798 46.22 -9.39 28.64
C LEU A 798 45.87 -10.80 28.13
N GLN A 799 44.59 -11.17 28.15
CA GLN A 799 44.06 -12.44 27.65
C GLN A 799 43.59 -12.36 26.19
N CYS A 800 43.82 -11.23 25.50
CA CYS A 800 43.59 -11.09 24.07
C CYS A 800 44.53 -11.98 23.25
N CYS A 801 44.16 -12.30 22.01
CA CYS A 801 44.90 -13.24 21.16
C CYS A 801 45.87 -12.56 20.19
N THR A 802 45.66 -11.28 19.86
CA THR A 802 46.45 -10.58 18.83
C THR A 802 47.72 -9.98 19.43
N SER A 803 48.88 -10.30 18.82
CA SER A 803 50.20 -9.82 19.31
C SER A 803 50.29 -8.28 19.41
N THR A 804 49.76 -7.54 18.45
CA THR A 804 49.78 -6.06 18.46
C THR A 804 48.95 -5.47 19.60
N VAL A 805 47.79 -6.07 19.89
CA VAL A 805 46.94 -5.70 21.03
C VAL A 805 47.67 -6.00 22.33
N LEU A 806 48.21 -7.21 22.47
CA LEU A 806 48.95 -7.63 23.65
C LEU A 806 50.13 -6.70 23.94
N HIS A 807 50.94 -6.34 22.95
CA HIS A 807 52.03 -5.37 23.14
C HIS A 807 51.54 -4.02 23.66
N ARG A 808 50.43 -3.50 23.14
CA ARG A 808 49.86 -2.22 23.60
C ARG A 808 49.29 -2.33 25.01
N VAL A 809 48.61 -3.43 25.34
CA VAL A 809 48.09 -3.68 26.69
C VAL A 809 49.23 -3.81 27.69
N CYS A 810 50.26 -4.62 27.39
CA CYS A 810 51.46 -4.77 28.21
C CYS A 810 52.13 -3.40 28.46
N ALA A 811 52.35 -2.60 27.42
CA ALA A 811 52.92 -1.27 27.58
C ALA A 811 52.03 -0.34 28.44
N SER A 812 50.71 -0.39 28.25
CA SER A 812 49.77 0.45 29.01
C SER A 812 49.73 0.05 30.49
N VAL A 813 49.72 -1.25 30.79
CA VAL A 813 49.78 -1.78 32.17
C VAL A 813 51.13 -1.45 32.81
N GLU A 814 52.23 -1.63 32.08
CA GLU A 814 53.59 -1.29 32.53
C GLU A 814 53.70 0.20 32.89
N THR A 815 53.24 1.12 32.03
CA THR A 815 53.26 2.56 32.28
C THR A 815 52.42 2.97 33.48
N VAL A 816 51.24 2.36 33.68
CA VAL A 816 50.45 2.65 34.89
C VAL A 816 51.16 2.15 36.14
N LEU A 817 51.71 0.93 36.12
CA LEU A 817 52.34 0.31 37.28
C LEU A 817 53.67 0.98 37.66
N LEU A 818 54.54 1.26 36.68
CA LEU A 818 55.89 1.78 36.93
C LEU A 818 55.93 3.30 37.04
N ASP A 819 55.14 4.03 36.25
CA ASP A 819 55.22 5.49 36.21
C ASP A 819 54.15 6.16 37.07
N HIS A 820 52.89 5.73 36.96
CA HIS A 820 51.78 6.42 37.64
C HIS A 820 51.56 5.96 39.08
N LEU A 821 52.00 4.75 39.43
CA LEU A 821 51.91 4.20 40.80
C LEU A 821 53.25 4.19 41.55
N ARG A 822 54.32 4.77 40.98
CA ARG A 822 55.71 4.73 41.47
C ARG A 822 55.89 5.10 42.96
N GLY A 823 55.00 5.94 43.50
CA GLY A 823 55.07 6.44 44.88
C GLY A 823 54.28 5.64 45.91
N VAL A 824 53.62 4.52 45.53
CA VAL A 824 52.74 3.76 46.45
C VAL A 824 53.02 2.26 46.38
N PRO A 825 54.09 1.77 47.05
CA PRO A 825 54.60 0.41 46.87
C PRO A 825 53.59 -0.70 47.26
N SER A 826 52.76 -0.45 48.28
CA SER A 826 51.74 -1.40 48.73
C SER A 826 50.63 -1.62 47.68
N VAL A 827 50.25 -0.58 46.95
CA VAL A 827 49.25 -0.65 45.86
C VAL A 827 49.87 -1.27 44.61
N GLN A 828 51.14 -0.95 44.31
CA GLN A 828 51.87 -1.59 43.23
C GLN A 828 51.97 -3.12 43.43
N ALA A 829 52.28 -3.59 44.64
CA ALA A 829 52.36 -5.02 44.96
C ALA A 829 50.99 -5.73 44.81
N GLN A 830 49.90 -5.08 45.23
CA GLN A 830 48.54 -5.63 45.07
C GLN A 830 48.15 -5.81 43.60
N TRP A 831 48.44 -4.81 42.75
CA TRP A 831 48.16 -4.91 41.32
C TRP A 831 49.09 -5.87 40.60
N TYR A 832 50.37 -5.93 40.98
CA TYR A 832 51.32 -6.92 40.45
C TYR A 832 50.82 -8.35 40.68
N LYS A 833 50.33 -8.66 41.89
CA LYS A 833 49.70 -9.96 42.20
C LYS A 833 48.41 -10.21 41.41
N HIS A 834 47.62 -9.17 41.12
CA HIS A 834 46.43 -9.31 40.27
C HIS A 834 46.81 -9.60 38.81
N ILE A 835 47.86 -8.95 38.30
CA ILE A 835 48.42 -9.21 36.96
C ILE A 835 48.92 -10.66 36.89
N GLU A 836 49.66 -11.14 37.89
CA GLU A 836 50.13 -12.53 38.00
C GLU A 836 48.98 -13.54 37.80
N ASN A 837 47.90 -13.40 38.57
CA ASN A 837 46.73 -14.27 38.47
C ASN A 837 46.09 -14.25 37.08
N VAL A 838 46.11 -13.11 36.39
CA VAL A 838 45.54 -12.96 35.04
C VAL A 838 46.46 -13.55 33.98
N VAL A 839 47.78 -13.39 34.13
CA VAL A 839 48.81 -13.97 33.24
C VAL A 839 48.78 -15.50 33.31
N ASP A 840 48.58 -16.08 34.49
CA ASP A 840 48.42 -17.53 34.66
C ASP A 840 47.22 -18.10 33.88
N CYS A 841 46.18 -17.28 33.73
CA CYS A 841 44.95 -17.62 32.99
C CYS A 841 45.08 -17.43 31.47
N VAL A 842 46.19 -16.85 30.96
CA VAL A 842 46.41 -16.67 29.52
C VAL A 842 46.61 -18.03 28.84
N GLN A 843 45.92 -18.21 27.71
CA GLN A 843 45.99 -19.41 26.88
C GLN A 843 46.24 -19.02 25.40
N GLY A 844 46.92 -19.88 24.64
CA GLY A 844 47.16 -19.67 23.20
C GLY A 844 48.56 -19.13 22.86
N ILE A 845 48.71 -18.68 21.59
CA ILE A 845 50.00 -18.39 20.94
C ILE A 845 50.74 -17.20 21.60
N GLY A 846 50.02 -16.27 22.23
CA GLY A 846 50.58 -15.11 22.92
C GLY A 846 51.07 -15.35 24.35
N LYS A 847 50.87 -16.56 24.92
CA LYS A 847 51.28 -16.86 26.31
C LYS A 847 52.78 -16.67 26.59
N PRO A 848 53.72 -17.12 25.72
CA PRO A 848 55.15 -17.02 26.00
C PRO A 848 55.62 -15.57 26.12
N SER A 849 55.14 -14.69 25.23
CA SER A 849 55.53 -13.28 25.20
C SER A 849 54.97 -12.49 26.37
N VAL A 850 53.75 -12.77 26.81
CA VAL A 850 53.16 -12.15 28.00
C VAL A 850 53.86 -12.62 29.28
N ALA A 851 54.21 -13.90 29.37
CA ALA A 851 54.96 -14.44 30.51
C ALA A 851 56.38 -13.85 30.60
N GLU A 852 57.08 -13.72 29.46
CA GLU A 852 58.40 -13.08 29.41
C GLU A 852 58.33 -11.60 29.79
N TRP A 853 57.32 -10.87 29.29
CA TRP A 853 57.06 -9.49 29.70
C TRP A 853 56.79 -9.37 31.20
N PHE A 854 56.00 -10.27 31.79
CA PHE A 854 55.70 -10.25 33.22
C PHE A 854 56.96 -10.43 34.08
N VAL A 855 57.86 -11.34 33.69
CA VAL A 855 59.16 -11.52 34.37
C VAL A 855 60.03 -10.26 34.24
N MET A 856 60.04 -9.60 33.08
CA MET A 856 60.75 -8.34 32.90
C MET A 856 60.15 -7.19 33.71
N LEU A 857 58.82 -7.13 33.82
CA LEU A 857 58.10 -6.17 34.64
C LEU A 857 58.50 -6.31 36.12
N GLY A 858 58.59 -7.55 36.62
CA GLY A 858 59.05 -7.84 37.98
C GLY A 858 60.46 -7.33 38.26
N LYS A 859 61.40 -7.52 37.32
CA LYS A 859 62.78 -6.98 37.42
C LYS A 859 62.81 -5.44 37.41
N LYS A 860 62.02 -4.81 36.55
CA LYS A 860 61.91 -3.33 36.49
C LYS A 860 61.28 -2.74 37.75
N MET A 861 60.35 -3.45 38.36
CA MET A 861 59.68 -3.05 39.60
C MET A 861 60.65 -3.07 40.80
N THR A 862 61.50 -4.10 40.89
CA THR A 862 62.54 -4.18 41.93
C THR A 862 63.65 -3.14 41.76
N GLU A 863 63.96 -2.74 40.53
CA GLU A 863 64.93 -1.68 40.22
C GLU A 863 64.38 -0.26 40.47
N SER A 864 63.07 -0.03 40.29
CA SER A 864 62.45 1.31 40.39
C SER A 864 61.97 1.72 41.79
N ALA A 865 61.83 0.77 42.72
CA ALA A 865 61.43 1.01 44.11
C ALA A 865 62.17 0.08 45.11
N PRO A 866 63.37 0.46 45.61
CA PRO A 866 64.18 -0.40 46.49
C PRO A 866 63.64 -0.59 47.92
N GLN A 867 62.40 -0.20 48.22
CA GLN A 867 61.80 -0.29 49.58
C GLN A 867 60.49 -1.08 49.68
N ALA A 868 60.14 -1.90 48.69
CA ALA A 868 59.20 -3.00 48.91
C ALA A 868 59.94 -4.32 48.78
N LYS A 869 60.60 -4.75 49.87
CA LYS A 869 60.79 -6.18 50.09
C LYS A 869 59.39 -6.78 50.23
N LEU A 870 58.95 -7.49 49.19
CA LEU A 870 57.93 -8.53 49.30
C LEU A 870 58.38 -9.58 50.31
#